data_AF-A0A8C5AJR0-F1
#
_entry.id   AF-A0A8C5AJR0-F1
#
_cell.length_a   1.000
_cell.length_b   1.000
_cell.length_c   1.000
_cell.angle_alpha   90.00
_cell.angle_beta   90.00
_cell.angle_gamma   90.00
#
_symmetry.space_group_name_H-M   'P 1'
#
loop_
_entity.id
_entity.type
_entity.pdbx_description
1 polymer ?
#
loop_
_entity_poly.entity_id
_entity_poly.type
_entity_poly.pdbx_seq_one_letter_code
_entity_poly.pdbx_strand_id
1 'polypeptide(L)'
;SLSLSLSLSLSPLSLPLSLSLSLSRCMSVMQSGTQMVKLKAGSKGLLRLFYLDEHRSCIRWKPSRKSEKAKITIDSLYKVTEGHQSDIFHRHAEGGFEPACCFTVYHGNHMESLDLVTSNADEARTWVTGLRYLMAGISDEDSLARRAFETWMKQTFEEADKNGDGLLNIEEIYQLLHKLNVNLPRRKVKQMFQEADTDDQQGSLTYEEFSVFYKMMSLRRDLFLLMMAYSDRRDHLTAEELAVFLRTEQKMTTVTPEYCADIIDKFEESSDYKQKGLLGIEGFTSFMRSPACDVFNPLHREVNQDMEQPLCNYFIASSHNTYLTGDQLLSHSKTDMYAWVLQSGCRCVEVDCWDGPDGDPVVQHGYTLTSKIPFRAVIETINKYAFVNNRYPVILSIENHCNIQQQKKIAQYLREILGDKLDLGHILSRESKNLPSPNSLQGKILIKGKRLPAYLSADAEEGEVSDDDSADEIEDDFKLKNSNGNGHHQVESHIRKKLDSLLKEAQIGDKEDTDSFSIRALLRATHQGLQKNLRQVGGPQKTYTHTHLHAYKHIHTCTHTYRPKDDDEQDSAYREAGGQFNRGGRKRKTMKLSRDLSDLVVFTNSMASQECLDEGTPGDVLSFSEARAQSLVHHRAPQFLAFNQRQLSRIYPSAYRIDSSNFNPQFYWNVGCQLVALNYQTEGRMMQLNRAKFMVNGGSGYVLKPPPMCQGSLNPFCDDPLPAYPKKQLMLKIISGQQLPKPPDSMLGDRIIDPFVEVEIIGLPADCCKEQTRVVDDNGFNPVWEETLSFTLHMAEVALVRFLVWDHDPIGRDFVGQRTVAFSSLMPGYRHIYLEGLTEASIFVHISVHEIYGKWSPLILNPIPSFFPISFLFCRFSRRSHWGFFSRSSKSSVEANSPAALKTRSISDHLLRRTASAPAKGRKKTKLALTESMASISDPRVCRDPRGRWRSGPSSVPLSPTRPISMPLDRLLEGQLSLCSSEKGSLVQRMHSLITLPLLCQQE
;
A
#
# COMPACT_ATOMS: atom_id res chain seq x y z
N SER A 1 -14.49 -35.91 33.21
CA SER A 1 -14.45 -36.90 32.11
C SER A 1 -15.70 -36.71 31.25
N LEU A 2 -15.63 -36.49 29.95
CA LEU A 2 -14.47 -36.25 29.06
C LEU A 2 -14.71 -34.93 28.30
N SER A 3 -13.72 -34.05 28.29
CA SER A 3 -13.76 -32.76 27.58
C SER A 3 -12.72 -32.75 26.47
N LEU A 4 -13.16 -32.98 25.22
CA LEU A 4 -12.27 -33.00 24.06
C LEU A 4 -12.18 -31.62 23.40
N SER A 5 -11.23 -30.82 23.88
CA SER A 5 -10.77 -29.60 23.21
C SER A 5 -9.90 -29.95 22.00
N LEU A 6 -10.50 -30.01 20.81
CA LEU A 6 -9.77 -30.25 19.56
C LEU A 6 -9.21 -28.96 18.96
N SER A 7 -7.96 -28.64 19.29
CA SER A 7 -7.16 -27.68 18.55
C SER A 7 -6.65 -28.31 17.25
N LEU A 8 -7.26 -27.95 16.12
CA LEU A 8 -6.88 -28.46 14.79
C LEU A 8 -5.94 -27.50 14.06
N SER A 9 -4.63 -27.80 14.11
CA SER A 9 -3.69 -27.40 13.06
C SER A 9 -3.81 -28.40 11.90
N LEU A 10 -4.35 -27.98 10.76
CA LEU A 10 -4.54 -28.83 9.59
C LEU A 10 -3.49 -28.54 8.52
N SER A 11 -2.57 -29.48 8.35
CA SER A 11 -1.85 -29.67 7.08
C SER A 11 -2.82 -30.12 5.98
N PRO A 12 -2.54 -29.91 4.67
CA PRO A 12 -3.52 -30.09 3.59
C PRO A 12 -4.02 -31.53 3.29
N LEU A 13 -3.69 -32.53 4.12
CA LEU A 13 -3.95 -33.94 3.85
C LEU A 13 -4.83 -34.58 4.94
N SER A 14 -5.96 -35.15 4.50
CA SER A 14 -6.96 -35.92 5.27
C SER A 14 -7.75 -35.16 6.36
N LEU A 15 -8.96 -34.70 6.00
CA LEU A 15 -10.02 -34.37 6.95
C LEU A 15 -10.72 -35.66 7.45
N PRO A 16 -11.18 -35.72 8.73
CA PRO A 16 -11.97 -36.86 9.22
C PRO A 16 -13.31 -37.04 8.49
N LEU A 17 -13.70 -38.28 8.18
CA LEU A 17 -14.96 -38.57 7.45
C LEU A 17 -16.22 -37.99 8.09
N SER A 18 -16.27 -37.87 9.43
CA SER A 18 -17.40 -37.27 10.14
C SER A 18 -17.53 -35.76 9.89
N LEU A 19 -16.41 -35.05 9.71
CA LEU A 19 -16.38 -33.63 9.41
C LEU A 19 -16.77 -33.36 7.95
N SER A 20 -16.28 -34.16 6.99
CA SER A 20 -16.65 -34.00 5.57
C SER A 20 -18.13 -34.30 5.32
N LEU A 21 -18.70 -35.33 5.98
CA LEU A 21 -20.14 -35.59 5.96
C LEU A 21 -20.97 -34.42 6.52
N SER A 22 -20.53 -33.82 7.63
CA SER A 22 -21.22 -32.65 8.21
C SER A 22 -21.14 -31.41 7.31
N LEU A 23 -19.97 -31.13 6.72
CA LEU A 23 -19.76 -29.96 5.86
C LEU A 23 -20.51 -30.09 4.53
N SER A 24 -20.54 -31.28 3.93
CA SER A 24 -21.35 -31.57 2.74
C SER A 24 -22.83 -31.29 2.97
N ARG A 25 -23.36 -31.69 4.13
CA ARG A 25 -24.73 -31.37 4.56
C ARG A 25 -24.95 -29.85 4.69
N CYS A 26 -24.01 -29.10 5.28
CA CYS A 26 -24.11 -27.64 5.37
C CYS A 26 -24.22 -26.98 3.98
N MET A 27 -23.35 -27.36 3.04
CA MET A 27 -23.38 -26.82 1.68
C MET A 27 -24.69 -27.12 0.97
N SER A 28 -25.20 -28.35 1.09
CA SER A 28 -26.49 -28.76 0.50
C SER A 28 -27.65 -27.92 1.03
N VAL A 29 -27.73 -27.71 2.35
CA VAL A 29 -28.75 -26.83 2.96
C VAL A 29 -28.62 -25.40 2.45
N MET A 30 -27.41 -24.82 2.47
CA MET A 30 -27.18 -23.44 2.03
C MET A 30 -27.49 -23.23 0.54
N GLN A 31 -27.25 -24.21 -0.34
CA GLN A 31 -27.61 -24.15 -1.76
C GLN A 31 -29.12 -24.37 -2.00
N SER A 32 -29.79 -25.22 -1.21
CA SER A 32 -31.26 -25.35 -1.25
C SER A 32 -31.99 -24.08 -0.79
N GLY A 33 -31.34 -23.33 0.11
CA GLY A 33 -31.79 -22.04 0.60
C GLY A 33 -32.51 -22.10 1.95
N THR A 34 -32.44 -21.00 2.69
CA THR A 34 -32.97 -20.86 4.05
C THR A 34 -33.68 -19.51 4.20
N GLN A 35 -34.84 -19.50 4.87
CA GLN A 35 -35.57 -18.26 5.10
C GLN A 35 -35.01 -17.53 6.31
N MET A 36 -34.61 -16.27 6.14
CA MET A 36 -34.05 -15.43 7.19
C MET A 36 -34.59 -14.02 7.14
N VAL A 37 -34.67 -13.37 8.30
CA VAL A 37 -34.96 -11.94 8.38
C VAL A 37 -33.67 -11.15 8.22
N LYS A 38 -33.54 -10.42 7.10
CA LYS A 38 -32.47 -9.44 6.89
C LYS A 38 -32.81 -8.17 7.69
N LEU A 39 -32.01 -7.85 8.69
CA LEU A 39 -32.17 -6.59 9.43
C LEU A 39 -31.50 -5.42 8.68
N LYS A 40 -31.95 -4.21 9.01
CA LYS A 40 -31.32 -2.93 8.66
C LYS A 40 -31.63 -1.91 9.74
N ALA A 41 -30.78 -0.90 9.89
CA ALA A 41 -31.08 0.28 10.69
C ALA A 41 -32.41 0.93 10.23
N GLY A 42 -33.34 1.14 11.17
CA GLY A 42 -34.58 1.89 10.92
C GLY A 42 -35.68 1.18 10.11
N SER A 43 -35.63 -0.14 9.91
CA SER A 43 -36.73 -0.88 9.24
C SER A 43 -37.04 -2.21 9.92
N LYS A 44 -38.32 -2.63 9.94
CA LYS A 44 -38.89 -3.78 10.68
C LYS A 44 -38.43 -5.19 10.23
N GLY A 45 -37.20 -5.31 9.72
CA GLY A 45 -36.67 -6.54 9.12
C GLY A 45 -37.31 -6.87 7.76
N LEU A 46 -36.65 -7.74 7.00
CA LEU A 46 -37.11 -8.19 5.69
C LEU A 46 -36.87 -9.71 5.55
N LEU A 47 -37.93 -10.52 5.68
CA LEU A 47 -37.86 -11.96 5.43
C LEU A 47 -37.47 -12.22 3.97
N ARG A 48 -36.43 -13.03 3.74
CA ARG A 48 -35.88 -13.39 2.42
C ARG A 48 -35.44 -14.85 2.43
N LEU A 49 -35.57 -15.53 1.30
CA LEU A 49 -34.86 -16.78 1.07
C LEU A 49 -33.42 -16.44 0.66
N PHE A 50 -32.47 -16.71 1.54
CA PHE A 50 -31.04 -16.66 1.25
C PHE A 50 -30.59 -18.03 0.73
N TYR A 51 -29.67 -18.04 -0.23
CA TYR A 51 -29.10 -19.26 -0.78
C TYR A 51 -27.68 -18.98 -1.29
N LEU A 52 -26.80 -19.98 -1.21
CA LEU A 52 -25.58 -19.99 -2.02
C LEU A 52 -25.99 -20.21 -3.48
N ASP A 53 -25.29 -19.57 -4.41
CA ASP A 53 -25.39 -19.93 -5.82
C ASP A 53 -24.85 -21.34 -6.10
N GLU A 54 -25.10 -21.82 -7.31
CA GLU A 54 -24.72 -23.17 -7.75
C GLU A 54 -23.20 -23.42 -7.65
N HIS A 55 -22.40 -22.39 -7.92
CA HIS A 55 -20.94 -22.44 -7.87
C HIS A 55 -20.36 -22.18 -6.47
N ARG A 56 -21.19 -21.78 -5.49
CA ARG A 56 -20.79 -21.36 -4.13
C ARG A 56 -19.89 -20.11 -4.10
N SER A 57 -19.92 -19.30 -5.15
CA SER A 57 -19.19 -18.03 -5.28
C SER A 57 -19.87 -16.86 -4.57
N CYS A 58 -21.18 -16.94 -4.35
CA CYS A 58 -22.02 -15.83 -3.90
C CYS A 58 -23.11 -16.26 -2.92
N ILE A 59 -23.28 -15.51 -1.83
CA ILE A 59 -24.55 -15.48 -1.09
C ILE A 59 -25.54 -14.64 -1.90
N ARG A 60 -26.68 -15.22 -2.31
CA ARG A 60 -27.78 -14.53 -2.99
C ARG A 60 -29.06 -14.53 -2.15
N TRP A 61 -30.00 -13.62 -2.43
CA TRP A 61 -31.32 -13.63 -1.76
C TRP A 61 -32.49 -13.15 -2.61
N LYS A 62 -33.67 -13.75 -2.41
CA LYS A 62 -34.93 -13.39 -3.08
C LYS A 62 -36.12 -13.26 -2.11
N PRO A 63 -37.13 -12.41 -2.39
CA PRO A 63 -37.23 -11.48 -3.51
C PRO A 63 -36.41 -10.18 -3.33
N SER A 64 -35.94 -9.58 -4.42
CA SER A 64 -35.29 -8.27 -4.41
C SER A 64 -35.80 -7.39 -5.53
N ARG A 65 -35.97 -6.08 -5.27
CA ARG A 65 -36.28 -5.07 -6.31
C ARG A 65 -35.06 -4.67 -7.16
N LYS A 66 -33.88 -5.22 -6.85
CA LYS A 66 -32.64 -5.11 -7.61
C LYS A 66 -31.98 -6.49 -7.58
N SER A 67 -32.14 -7.27 -8.65
CA SER A 67 -31.66 -8.66 -8.74
C SER A 67 -30.13 -8.75 -8.69
N GLU A 68 -29.45 -7.98 -9.53
CA GLU A 68 -27.98 -7.93 -9.61
C GLU A 68 -27.31 -7.55 -8.28
N LYS A 69 -27.96 -6.65 -7.52
CA LYS A 69 -27.48 -6.13 -6.22
C LYS A 69 -28.01 -6.95 -5.03
N ALA A 70 -28.47 -8.17 -5.27
CA ALA A 70 -28.85 -9.15 -4.26
C ALA A 70 -27.84 -10.30 -4.17
N LYS A 71 -26.54 -9.99 -4.33
CA LYS A 71 -25.39 -10.89 -4.17
C LYS A 71 -24.32 -10.27 -3.25
N ILE A 72 -23.58 -11.11 -2.54
CA ILE A 72 -22.30 -10.82 -1.88
C ILE A 72 -21.36 -11.96 -2.29
N THR A 73 -20.17 -11.65 -2.83
CA THR A 73 -19.17 -12.68 -3.20
C THR A 73 -18.50 -13.24 -1.96
N ILE A 74 -18.14 -14.52 -1.96
CA ILE A 74 -17.40 -15.17 -0.86
C ILE A 74 -16.06 -14.48 -0.63
N ASP A 75 -15.36 -14.10 -1.69
CA ASP A 75 -14.05 -13.41 -1.63
C ASP A 75 -14.13 -12.03 -0.98
N SER A 76 -15.33 -11.42 -0.94
CA SER A 76 -15.56 -10.16 -0.23
C SER A 76 -15.85 -10.34 1.26
N LEU A 77 -16.00 -11.56 1.77
CA LEU A 77 -16.32 -11.83 3.17
C LEU A 77 -15.11 -11.61 4.07
N TYR A 78 -15.21 -10.63 4.96
CA TYR A 78 -14.19 -10.35 5.96
C TYR A 78 -14.36 -11.17 7.24
N LYS A 79 -15.61 -11.41 7.68
CA LYS A 79 -15.90 -12.02 8.99
C LYS A 79 -17.34 -12.56 9.09
N VAL A 80 -17.54 -13.65 9.84
CA VAL A 80 -18.88 -14.10 10.27
C VAL A 80 -18.93 -14.35 11.78
N THR A 81 -19.76 -13.56 12.48
CA THR A 81 -19.94 -13.62 13.94
C THR A 81 -21.31 -14.15 14.32
N GLU A 82 -21.36 -15.06 15.29
CA GLU A 82 -22.60 -15.51 15.93
C GLU A 82 -23.12 -14.51 16.95
N GLY A 83 -24.42 -14.59 17.23
CA GLY A 83 -25.10 -13.73 18.17
C GLY A 83 -25.49 -12.38 17.58
N HIS A 84 -25.92 -11.49 18.46
CA HIS A 84 -26.49 -10.19 18.14
C HIS A 84 -25.49 -9.04 18.44
N GLN A 85 -24.20 -9.27 18.17
CA GLN A 85 -23.08 -8.38 18.58
C GLN A 85 -22.95 -7.07 17.76
N SER A 86 -23.89 -6.78 16.86
CA SER A 86 -23.82 -5.59 15.99
C SER A 86 -24.75 -4.46 16.46
N ASP A 87 -24.35 -3.23 16.14
CA ASP A 87 -25.12 -2.00 16.33
C ASP A 87 -26.57 -2.08 15.81
N ILE A 88 -26.84 -2.89 14.78
CA ILE A 88 -28.18 -2.99 14.18
C ILE A 88 -29.10 -3.81 15.07
N PHE A 89 -28.61 -4.88 15.70
CA PHE A 89 -29.39 -5.63 16.70
C PHE A 89 -29.69 -4.77 17.93
N HIS A 90 -28.69 -4.07 18.47
CA HIS A 90 -28.86 -3.21 19.66
C HIS A 90 -29.84 -2.04 19.48
N ARG A 91 -30.15 -1.65 18.23
CA ARG A 91 -31.12 -0.59 17.91
C ARG A 91 -32.55 -1.09 17.65
N HIS A 92 -32.78 -2.42 17.62
CA HIS A 92 -34.11 -3.01 17.45
C HIS A 92 -34.79 -3.26 18.80
N ALA A 93 -35.39 -2.21 19.36
CA ALA A 93 -36.01 -2.23 20.69
C ALA A 93 -37.28 -3.10 20.82
N GLU A 94 -37.85 -3.59 19.71
CA GLU A 94 -39.05 -4.45 19.68
C GLU A 94 -38.75 -5.82 19.06
N GLY A 95 -37.85 -6.60 19.69
CA GLY A 95 -37.55 -7.95 19.23
C GLY A 95 -36.59 -8.71 20.14
N GLY A 96 -37.14 -9.60 20.98
CA GLY A 96 -36.36 -10.56 21.78
C GLY A 96 -35.80 -11.69 20.91
N PHE A 97 -34.89 -11.39 19.98
CA PHE A 97 -34.26 -12.39 19.12
C PHE A 97 -33.34 -13.29 19.95
N GLU A 98 -33.50 -14.61 19.82
CA GLU A 98 -32.65 -15.57 20.51
C GLU A 98 -31.20 -15.48 19.98
N PRO A 99 -30.17 -15.29 20.84
CA PRO A 99 -28.80 -15.12 20.40
C PRO A 99 -28.28 -16.27 19.52
N ALA A 100 -28.73 -17.50 19.77
CA ALA A 100 -28.35 -18.68 19.02
C ALA A 100 -28.93 -18.74 17.59
N CYS A 101 -29.95 -17.91 17.28
CA CYS A 101 -30.58 -17.80 15.96
C CYS A 101 -30.06 -16.60 15.14
N CYS A 102 -29.16 -15.80 15.69
CA CYS A 102 -28.62 -14.57 15.08
C CYS A 102 -27.18 -14.74 14.58
N PHE A 103 -26.86 -14.11 13.46
CA PHE A 103 -25.48 -13.91 13.02
C PHE A 103 -25.30 -12.66 12.15
N THR A 104 -24.08 -12.13 12.10
CA THR A 104 -23.67 -11.02 11.22
C THR A 104 -22.58 -11.47 10.26
N VAL A 105 -22.75 -11.14 8.99
CA VAL A 105 -21.78 -11.33 7.91
C VAL A 105 -21.18 -9.97 7.55
N TYR A 106 -19.87 -9.80 7.67
CA TYR A 106 -19.16 -8.56 7.31
C TYR A 106 -18.50 -8.72 5.95
N HIS A 107 -18.65 -7.73 5.06
CA HIS A 107 -18.16 -7.82 3.68
C HIS A 107 -17.66 -6.50 3.09
N GLY A 108 -16.78 -6.61 2.09
CA GLY A 108 -16.26 -5.52 1.28
C GLY A 108 -15.25 -4.59 1.98
N ASN A 109 -14.60 -3.74 1.18
CA ASN A 109 -13.45 -2.90 1.57
C ASN A 109 -13.75 -1.85 2.67
N HIS A 110 -15.00 -1.73 3.12
CA HIS A 110 -15.44 -0.79 4.15
C HIS A 110 -16.13 -1.47 5.35
N MET A 111 -16.02 -2.81 5.46
CA MET A 111 -16.65 -3.62 6.51
C MET A 111 -18.17 -3.39 6.63
N GLU A 112 -18.88 -3.46 5.49
CA GLU A 112 -20.36 -3.43 5.51
C GLU A 112 -20.90 -4.65 6.26
N SER A 113 -22.00 -4.47 7.01
CA SER A 113 -22.63 -5.52 7.81
C SER A 113 -23.94 -6.01 7.19
N LEU A 114 -24.11 -7.33 7.19
CA LEU A 114 -25.34 -8.04 6.88
C LEU A 114 -25.79 -8.85 8.11
N ASP A 115 -26.74 -8.29 8.85
CA ASP A 115 -27.35 -8.92 10.02
C ASP A 115 -28.55 -9.80 9.64
N LEU A 116 -28.54 -11.03 10.15
CA LEU A 116 -29.45 -12.11 9.79
C LEU A 116 -30.01 -12.80 11.03
N VAL A 117 -31.32 -13.10 10.98
CA VAL A 117 -32.01 -13.95 11.96
C VAL A 117 -32.64 -15.13 11.24
N THR A 118 -32.32 -16.34 11.69
CA THR A 118 -32.83 -17.62 11.18
C THR A 118 -34.10 -18.05 11.91
N SER A 119 -34.76 -19.12 11.47
CA SER A 119 -35.94 -19.65 12.17
C SER A 119 -35.58 -20.47 13.42
N ASN A 120 -34.35 -21.00 13.47
CA ASN A 120 -33.85 -21.85 14.56
C ASN A 120 -32.31 -21.85 14.61
N ALA A 121 -31.75 -22.23 15.76
CA ALA A 121 -30.32 -22.15 16.00
C ALA A 121 -29.47 -23.14 15.16
N ASP A 122 -30.06 -24.22 14.61
CA ASP A 122 -29.34 -25.14 13.73
C ASP A 122 -29.16 -24.57 12.32
N GLU A 123 -30.11 -23.77 11.82
CA GLU A 123 -29.92 -22.98 10.61
C GLU A 123 -28.78 -21.96 10.77
N ALA A 124 -28.75 -21.22 11.89
CA ALA A 124 -27.66 -20.28 12.18
C ALA A 124 -26.30 -20.98 12.24
N ARG A 125 -26.18 -22.07 13.02
CA ARG A 125 -24.97 -22.90 13.08
C ARG A 125 -24.55 -23.41 11.70
N THR A 126 -25.51 -23.89 10.90
CA THR A 126 -25.25 -24.42 9.55
C THR A 126 -24.66 -23.35 8.64
N TRP A 127 -25.28 -22.16 8.58
CA TRP A 127 -24.83 -21.06 7.74
C TRP A 127 -23.50 -20.48 8.20
N VAL A 128 -23.32 -20.25 9.50
CA VAL A 128 -22.05 -19.76 10.04
C VAL A 128 -20.90 -20.75 9.78
N THR A 129 -21.14 -22.06 9.98
CA THR A 129 -20.12 -23.09 9.74
C THR A 129 -19.74 -23.18 8.26
N GLY A 130 -20.73 -23.18 7.35
CA GLY A 130 -20.47 -23.23 5.92
C GLY A 130 -19.79 -21.96 5.38
N LEU A 131 -20.19 -20.78 5.84
CA LEU A 131 -19.52 -19.53 5.45
C LEU A 131 -18.08 -19.45 5.99
N ARG A 132 -17.82 -19.85 7.25
CA ARG A 132 -16.45 -19.92 7.78
C ARG A 132 -15.58 -20.93 7.04
N TYR A 133 -16.15 -22.05 6.61
CA TYR A 133 -15.44 -23.02 5.78
C TYR A 133 -15.04 -22.44 4.42
N LEU A 134 -15.97 -21.75 3.74
CA LEU A 134 -15.71 -21.08 2.46
C LEU A 134 -14.63 -19.99 2.61
N MET A 135 -14.72 -19.18 3.68
CA MET A 135 -13.71 -18.17 4.02
C MET A 135 -12.33 -18.75 4.37
N ALA A 136 -12.24 -20.03 4.75
CA ALA A 136 -10.97 -20.66 5.13
C ALA A 136 -10.18 -21.20 3.93
N GLY A 137 -10.71 -21.12 2.70
CA GLY A 137 -10.03 -21.58 1.48
C GLY A 137 -9.89 -23.09 1.32
N ILE A 138 -10.51 -23.90 2.20
CA ILE A 138 -10.29 -25.36 2.27
C ILE A 138 -11.02 -26.14 1.14
N SER A 139 -11.71 -25.46 0.22
CA SER A 139 -12.24 -26.06 -1.01
C SER A 139 -11.53 -25.55 -2.26
N ASP A 140 -10.58 -26.35 -2.76
CA ASP A 140 -9.98 -26.30 -4.10
C ASP A 140 -9.99 -24.92 -4.79
N GLU A 141 -9.00 -24.08 -4.48
CA GLU A 141 -8.75 -22.81 -5.21
C GLU A 141 -8.74 -23.04 -6.72
N ASP A 142 -8.08 -24.10 -7.22
CA ASP A 142 -8.02 -24.43 -8.64
C ASP A 142 -9.40 -24.72 -9.25
N SER A 143 -10.35 -25.27 -8.47
CA SER A 143 -11.72 -25.54 -8.91
C SER A 143 -12.60 -24.29 -8.86
N LEU A 144 -12.30 -23.35 -7.95
CA LEU A 144 -12.98 -22.06 -7.85
C LEU A 144 -12.47 -21.13 -8.95
N ALA A 145 -11.15 -21.11 -9.22
CA ALA A 145 -10.54 -20.37 -10.31
C ALA A 145 -11.04 -20.87 -11.68
N ARG A 146 -11.09 -22.20 -11.93
CA ARG A 146 -11.71 -22.77 -13.15
C ARG A 146 -13.17 -22.34 -13.31
N ARG A 147 -14.00 -22.47 -12.26
CA ARG A 147 -15.42 -22.08 -12.32
C ARG A 147 -15.63 -20.57 -12.40
N ALA A 148 -14.76 -19.76 -11.80
CA ALA A 148 -14.75 -18.31 -11.94
C ALA A 148 -14.40 -17.91 -13.37
N PHE A 149 -13.41 -18.56 -14.00
CA PHE A 149 -13.07 -18.36 -15.41
C PHE A 149 -14.21 -18.77 -16.34
N GLU A 150 -14.84 -19.95 -16.17
CA GLU A 150 -16.03 -20.34 -16.94
C GLU A 150 -17.19 -19.33 -16.78
N THR A 151 -17.47 -18.91 -15.54
CA THR A 151 -18.51 -17.93 -15.22
C THR A 151 -18.23 -16.56 -15.82
N TRP A 152 -16.96 -16.13 -15.78
CA TRP A 152 -16.48 -14.90 -16.39
C TRP A 152 -16.52 -14.97 -17.92
N MET A 153 -16.19 -16.13 -18.52
CA MET A 153 -16.24 -16.34 -19.96
C MET A 153 -17.69 -16.31 -20.48
N LYS A 154 -18.65 -16.85 -19.71
CA LYS A 154 -20.10 -16.71 -19.99
C LYS A 154 -20.56 -15.26 -19.87
N GLN A 155 -20.22 -14.57 -18.78
CA GLN A 155 -20.53 -13.14 -18.64
C GLN A 155 -19.87 -12.28 -19.73
N THR A 156 -18.68 -12.66 -20.19
CA THR A 156 -17.96 -11.95 -21.27
C THR A 156 -18.66 -12.14 -22.62
N PHE A 157 -19.24 -13.32 -22.88
CA PHE A 157 -20.10 -13.61 -24.03
C PHE A 157 -21.43 -12.84 -23.94
N GLU A 158 -22.16 -12.99 -22.82
CA GLU A 158 -23.44 -12.30 -22.53
C GLU A 158 -23.32 -10.77 -22.55
N GLU A 159 -22.15 -10.21 -22.21
CA GLU A 159 -21.87 -8.78 -22.29
C GLU A 159 -21.23 -8.35 -23.63
N ALA A 160 -20.91 -9.27 -24.53
CA ALA A 160 -20.44 -8.99 -25.89
C ALA A 160 -21.60 -9.00 -26.89
N ASP A 161 -22.54 -9.95 -26.75
CA ASP A 161 -23.83 -9.97 -27.43
C ASP A 161 -24.57 -8.66 -27.12
N LYS A 162 -24.83 -7.84 -28.17
CA LYS A 162 -25.53 -6.56 -28.06
C LYS A 162 -26.94 -6.61 -28.62
N ASN A 163 -27.26 -7.59 -29.45
CA ASN A 163 -28.57 -7.71 -30.09
C ASN A 163 -29.52 -8.65 -29.32
N GLY A 164 -28.99 -9.51 -28.46
CA GLY A 164 -29.69 -10.50 -27.65
C GLY A 164 -30.02 -11.80 -28.40
N ASP A 165 -29.32 -12.13 -29.49
CA ASP A 165 -29.59 -13.31 -30.32
C ASP A 165 -28.89 -14.60 -29.84
N GLY A 166 -27.93 -14.49 -28.90
CA GLY A 166 -27.20 -15.62 -28.33
C GLY A 166 -26.00 -16.08 -29.15
N LEU A 167 -25.57 -15.31 -30.15
CA LEU A 167 -24.37 -15.53 -30.96
C LEU A 167 -23.46 -14.27 -30.91
N LEU A 168 -22.26 -14.35 -31.48
CA LEU A 168 -21.38 -13.19 -31.66
C LEU A 168 -20.99 -12.98 -33.12
N ASN A 169 -21.39 -11.84 -33.69
CA ASN A 169 -20.90 -11.42 -35.00
C ASN A 169 -19.53 -10.73 -34.91
N ILE A 170 -18.86 -10.53 -36.05
CA ILE A 170 -17.49 -10.01 -36.06
C ILE A 170 -17.39 -8.53 -35.61
N GLU A 171 -18.44 -7.73 -35.78
CA GLU A 171 -18.52 -6.36 -35.26
C GLU A 171 -18.64 -6.31 -33.72
N GLU A 172 -19.28 -7.29 -33.10
CA GLU A 172 -19.29 -7.47 -31.63
C GLU A 172 -17.95 -8.00 -31.12
N ILE A 173 -17.30 -8.92 -31.84
CA ILE A 173 -15.94 -9.36 -31.53
C ILE A 173 -14.96 -8.17 -31.55
N TYR A 174 -15.05 -7.23 -32.51
CA TYR A 174 -14.22 -6.01 -32.47
C TYR A 174 -14.48 -5.13 -31.24
N GLN A 175 -15.74 -5.00 -30.80
CA GLN A 175 -16.08 -4.25 -29.58
C GLN A 175 -15.57 -4.97 -28.32
N LEU A 176 -15.67 -6.30 -28.28
CA LEU A 176 -15.17 -7.12 -27.20
C LEU A 176 -13.64 -7.04 -27.07
N LEU A 177 -12.88 -7.06 -28.18
CA LEU A 177 -11.42 -6.88 -28.16
C LEU A 177 -11.02 -5.53 -27.53
N HIS A 178 -11.70 -4.45 -27.89
CA HIS A 178 -11.48 -3.12 -27.31
C HIS A 178 -11.80 -3.07 -25.80
N LYS A 179 -12.85 -3.78 -25.37
CA LYS A 179 -13.23 -3.93 -23.96
C LYS A 179 -12.24 -4.80 -23.17
N LEU A 180 -11.73 -5.87 -23.77
CA LEU A 180 -10.70 -6.75 -23.21
C LEU A 180 -9.29 -6.13 -23.23
N ASN A 181 -9.16 -4.87 -23.65
CA ASN A 181 -7.90 -4.11 -23.64
C ASN A 181 -6.84 -4.66 -24.62
N VAL A 182 -7.25 -5.04 -25.84
CA VAL A 182 -6.35 -5.55 -26.89
C VAL A 182 -6.68 -5.02 -28.29
N ASN A 183 -5.68 -4.50 -29.00
CA ASN A 183 -5.78 -4.18 -30.43
C ASN A 183 -5.20 -5.33 -31.27
N LEU A 184 -6.03 -5.99 -32.08
CA LEU A 184 -5.59 -7.02 -33.03
C LEU A 184 -5.81 -6.56 -34.48
N PRO A 185 -4.82 -6.72 -35.38
CA PRO A 185 -5.00 -6.40 -36.79
C PRO A 185 -6.21 -7.14 -37.37
N ARG A 186 -7.13 -6.42 -38.02
CA ARG A 186 -8.41 -6.97 -38.55
C ARG A 186 -8.26 -8.26 -39.38
N ARG A 187 -7.14 -8.43 -40.09
CA ARG A 187 -6.82 -9.67 -40.82
C ARG A 187 -6.63 -10.88 -39.89
N LYS A 188 -5.94 -10.71 -38.75
CA LYS A 188 -5.75 -11.76 -37.74
C LYS A 188 -7.07 -12.09 -37.05
N VAL A 189 -7.87 -11.08 -36.71
CA VAL A 189 -9.22 -11.28 -36.12
C VAL A 189 -10.09 -12.10 -37.07
N LYS A 190 -10.16 -11.74 -38.36
CA LYS A 190 -10.89 -12.51 -39.37
C LYS A 190 -10.39 -13.95 -39.51
N GLN A 191 -9.08 -14.17 -39.50
CA GLN A 191 -8.51 -15.51 -39.55
C GLN A 191 -8.90 -16.34 -38.31
N MET A 192 -8.72 -15.81 -37.11
CA MET A 192 -9.07 -16.51 -35.86
C MET A 192 -10.57 -16.77 -35.75
N PHE A 193 -11.41 -15.87 -36.27
CA PHE A 193 -12.85 -16.07 -36.38
C PHE A 193 -13.14 -17.27 -37.31
N GLN A 194 -12.56 -17.29 -38.52
CA GLN A 194 -12.70 -18.38 -39.50
C GLN A 194 -12.05 -19.72 -39.10
N GLU A 195 -11.21 -19.72 -38.07
CA GLU A 195 -10.59 -20.92 -37.49
C GLU A 195 -11.37 -21.44 -36.25
N ALA A 196 -12.36 -20.69 -35.77
CA ALA A 196 -13.26 -21.04 -34.66
C ALA A 196 -14.71 -21.27 -35.12
N ASP A 197 -15.19 -20.49 -36.10
CA ASP A 197 -16.39 -20.69 -36.91
C ASP A 197 -16.26 -22.02 -37.67
N THR A 198 -16.90 -23.06 -37.13
CA THR A 198 -16.74 -24.47 -37.55
C THR A 198 -18.07 -25.21 -37.74
N ASP A 199 -19.20 -24.55 -37.47
CA ASP A 199 -20.54 -25.08 -37.71
C ASP A 199 -21.05 -24.82 -39.15
N ASP A 200 -22.32 -25.16 -39.42
CA ASP A 200 -22.96 -24.97 -40.72
C ASP A 200 -23.54 -23.54 -40.95
N GLN A 201 -23.42 -22.63 -39.97
CA GLN A 201 -24.04 -21.28 -39.94
C GLN A 201 -23.00 -20.13 -39.97
N GLN A 202 -22.02 -20.28 -40.86
CA GLN A 202 -20.89 -19.36 -41.04
C GLN A 202 -21.23 -17.85 -40.96
N GLY A 203 -20.45 -17.13 -40.15
CA GLY A 203 -20.56 -15.67 -39.96
C GLY A 203 -20.84 -15.21 -38.53
N SER A 204 -21.07 -16.14 -37.60
CA SER A 204 -21.35 -15.89 -36.18
C SER A 204 -20.77 -17.01 -35.31
N LEU A 205 -20.27 -16.68 -34.11
CA LEU A 205 -19.73 -17.67 -33.17
C LEU A 205 -20.77 -18.02 -32.10
N THR A 206 -20.95 -19.32 -31.84
CA THR A 206 -21.61 -19.84 -30.62
C THR A 206 -20.75 -19.61 -29.36
N TYR A 207 -21.27 -19.92 -28.17
CA TYR A 207 -20.48 -19.84 -26.92
C TYR A 207 -19.27 -20.79 -26.91
N GLU A 208 -19.46 -22.00 -27.46
CA GLU A 208 -18.44 -23.03 -27.60
C GLU A 208 -17.32 -22.57 -28.54
N GLU A 209 -17.66 -22.02 -29.70
CA GLU A 209 -16.69 -21.49 -30.67
C GLU A 209 -16.04 -20.19 -30.20
N PHE A 210 -16.79 -19.32 -29.51
CA PHE A 210 -16.22 -18.17 -28.81
C PHE A 210 -15.18 -18.60 -27.76
N SER A 211 -15.42 -19.70 -27.05
CA SER A 211 -14.45 -20.26 -26.10
C SER A 211 -13.17 -20.74 -26.81
N VAL A 212 -13.27 -21.30 -28.01
CA VAL A 212 -12.12 -21.62 -28.88
C VAL A 212 -11.41 -20.34 -29.34
N PHE A 213 -12.13 -19.35 -29.88
CA PHE A 213 -11.58 -18.06 -30.29
C PHE A 213 -10.83 -17.35 -29.14
N TYR A 214 -11.41 -17.36 -27.93
CA TYR A 214 -10.79 -16.80 -26.74
C TYR A 214 -9.54 -17.59 -26.30
N LYS A 215 -9.59 -18.93 -26.32
CA LYS A 215 -8.39 -19.77 -26.10
C LYS A 215 -7.29 -19.42 -27.10
N MET A 216 -7.60 -19.33 -28.40
CA MET A 216 -6.66 -18.94 -29.47
C MET A 216 -6.05 -17.55 -29.27
N MET A 217 -6.83 -16.57 -28.82
CA MET A 217 -6.34 -15.24 -28.47
C MET A 217 -5.40 -15.26 -27.26
N SER A 218 -5.71 -16.13 -26.29
CA SER A 218 -5.02 -16.26 -25.01
C SER A 218 -3.81 -17.21 -25.05
N LEU A 219 -3.50 -17.80 -26.21
CA LEU A 219 -2.38 -18.73 -26.38
C LEU A 219 -1.05 -18.08 -25.98
N ARG A 220 -0.52 -18.54 -24.84
CA ARG A 220 0.72 -18.06 -24.26
C ARG A 220 1.95 -18.58 -24.99
N ARG A 221 2.33 -17.86 -26.05
CA ARG A 221 3.55 -18.12 -26.85
C ARG A 221 4.81 -18.22 -25.99
N ASP A 222 4.89 -17.45 -24.90
CA ASP A 222 6.02 -17.47 -23.96
C ASP A 222 6.12 -18.80 -23.19
N LEU A 223 5.00 -19.29 -22.63
CA LEU A 223 4.97 -20.63 -22.02
C LEU A 223 5.12 -21.75 -23.04
N PHE A 224 4.56 -21.61 -24.24
CA PHE A 224 4.70 -22.61 -25.29
C PHE A 224 6.16 -22.77 -25.73
N LEU A 225 6.88 -21.67 -25.95
CA LEU A 225 8.32 -21.71 -26.27
C LEU A 225 9.15 -22.27 -25.09
N LEU A 226 8.79 -21.97 -23.85
CA LEU A 226 9.42 -22.52 -22.66
C LEU A 226 9.22 -24.04 -22.56
N MET A 227 7.99 -24.52 -22.78
CA MET A 227 7.67 -25.95 -22.82
C MET A 227 8.42 -26.66 -23.95
N MET A 228 8.42 -26.09 -25.17
CA MET A 228 9.12 -26.65 -26.33
C MET A 228 10.64 -26.71 -26.16
N ALA A 229 11.24 -25.88 -25.30
CA ALA A 229 12.66 -25.93 -24.96
C ALA A 229 13.02 -27.14 -24.09
N TYR A 230 12.05 -27.73 -23.39
CA TYR A 230 12.23 -28.86 -22.48
C TYR A 230 11.61 -30.19 -22.97
N SER A 231 10.81 -30.18 -24.05
CA SER A 231 10.10 -31.36 -24.59
C SER A 231 10.76 -32.06 -25.80
N ASP A 232 12.00 -31.68 -26.14
CA ASP A 232 12.64 -31.94 -27.46
C ASP A 232 11.71 -31.62 -28.65
N ARG A 233 11.11 -30.42 -28.60
CA ARG A 233 10.17 -29.87 -29.60
C ARG A 233 8.85 -30.63 -29.76
N ARG A 234 8.43 -31.42 -28.78
CA ARG A 234 7.07 -32.00 -28.72
C ARG A 234 6.06 -31.00 -28.14
N ASP A 235 4.78 -31.27 -28.35
CA ASP A 235 3.63 -30.51 -27.82
C ASP A 235 3.31 -30.81 -26.34
N HIS A 236 4.07 -31.70 -25.71
CA HIS A 236 3.87 -32.19 -24.36
C HIS A 236 5.21 -32.44 -23.64
N LEU A 237 5.22 -32.34 -22.32
CA LEU A 237 6.32 -32.77 -21.45
C LEU A 237 6.02 -34.16 -20.86
N THR A 238 7.02 -35.01 -20.74
CA THR A 238 6.98 -36.18 -19.84
C THR A 238 7.25 -35.76 -18.38
N ALA A 239 6.91 -36.62 -17.42
CA ALA A 239 7.25 -36.41 -16.01
C ALA A 239 8.76 -36.20 -15.77
N GLU A 240 9.64 -36.84 -16.55
CA GLU A 240 11.09 -36.65 -16.43
C GLU A 240 11.54 -35.27 -16.93
N GLU A 241 11.00 -34.80 -18.06
CA GLU A 241 11.30 -33.48 -18.63
C GLU A 241 10.73 -32.35 -17.74
N LEU A 242 9.53 -32.53 -17.19
CA LEU A 242 8.97 -31.66 -16.16
C LEU A 242 9.89 -31.60 -14.94
N ALA A 243 10.40 -32.74 -14.47
CA ALA A 243 11.34 -32.78 -13.36
C ALA A 243 12.68 -32.10 -13.69
N VAL A 244 13.14 -32.14 -14.95
CA VAL A 244 14.31 -31.38 -15.42
C VAL A 244 14.01 -29.87 -15.43
N PHE A 245 12.85 -29.42 -15.91
CA PHE A 245 12.43 -28.01 -15.85
C PHE A 245 12.37 -27.48 -14.42
N LEU A 246 11.73 -28.21 -13.49
CA LEU A 246 11.60 -27.80 -12.08
C LEU A 246 12.97 -27.68 -11.37
N ARG A 247 13.89 -28.62 -11.64
CA ARG A 247 15.27 -28.55 -11.10
C ARG A 247 16.11 -27.46 -11.77
N THR A 248 15.98 -27.29 -13.08
CA THR A 248 16.87 -26.42 -13.88
C THR A 248 16.45 -24.96 -13.83
N GLU A 249 15.17 -24.65 -14.07
CA GLU A 249 14.68 -23.26 -14.09
C GLU A 249 14.12 -22.83 -12.74
N GLN A 250 13.18 -23.59 -12.17
CA GLN A 250 12.55 -23.25 -10.88
C GLN A 250 13.47 -23.47 -9.66
N LYS A 251 14.69 -23.95 -9.88
CA LYS A 251 15.75 -24.25 -8.89
C LYS A 251 15.28 -25.13 -7.72
N MET A 252 14.24 -25.94 -7.93
CA MET A 252 13.71 -26.84 -6.92
C MET A 252 14.70 -27.99 -6.70
N THR A 253 15.31 -28.07 -5.52
CA THR A 253 16.33 -29.08 -5.20
C THR A 253 15.75 -30.47 -4.97
N THR A 254 14.53 -30.55 -4.45
CA THR A 254 13.87 -31.79 -4.02
C THR A 254 12.66 -32.05 -4.90
N VAL A 255 12.90 -32.59 -6.10
CA VAL A 255 11.86 -32.94 -7.09
C VAL A 255 11.89 -34.44 -7.31
N THR A 256 10.86 -35.13 -6.84
CA THR A 256 10.68 -36.58 -6.99
C THR A 256 9.80 -36.93 -8.20
N PRO A 257 9.85 -38.15 -8.74
CA PRO A 257 8.96 -38.58 -9.83
C PRO A 257 7.48 -38.50 -9.47
N GLU A 258 7.13 -38.82 -8.22
CA GLU A 258 5.76 -38.81 -7.70
C GLU A 258 5.19 -37.38 -7.71
N TYR A 259 5.96 -36.39 -7.23
CA TYR A 259 5.55 -34.99 -7.27
C TYR A 259 5.30 -34.48 -8.70
N CYS A 260 6.04 -34.98 -9.69
CA CYS A 260 5.77 -34.67 -11.10
C CYS A 260 4.52 -35.38 -11.64
N ALA A 261 4.23 -36.60 -11.18
CA ALA A 261 2.99 -37.30 -11.51
C ALA A 261 1.76 -36.60 -10.88
N ASP A 262 1.87 -36.16 -9.63
CA ASP A 262 0.83 -35.39 -8.92
C ASP A 262 0.50 -34.07 -9.65
N ILE A 263 1.52 -33.37 -10.16
CA ILE A 263 1.34 -32.17 -11.00
C ILE A 263 0.56 -32.52 -12.28
N ILE A 264 0.91 -33.63 -12.95
CA ILE A 264 0.26 -34.04 -14.19
C ILE A 264 -1.21 -34.41 -13.95
N ASP A 265 -1.49 -35.26 -12.95
CA ASP A 265 -2.87 -35.65 -12.64
C ASP A 265 -3.72 -34.46 -12.18
N LYS A 266 -3.16 -33.51 -11.42
CA LYS A 266 -3.90 -32.33 -10.95
C LYS A 266 -4.19 -31.31 -12.05
N PHE A 267 -3.18 -30.93 -12.84
CA PHE A 267 -3.26 -29.74 -13.69
C PHE A 267 -3.66 -30.02 -15.14
N GLU A 268 -3.33 -31.19 -15.70
CA GLU A 268 -3.73 -31.54 -17.07
C GLU A 268 -5.26 -31.57 -17.24
N GLU A 269 -5.75 -31.33 -18.47
CA GLU A 269 -7.18 -31.39 -18.81
C GLU A 269 -7.49 -32.65 -19.61
N SER A 270 -6.61 -33.03 -20.55
CA SER A 270 -6.80 -34.16 -21.45
C SER A 270 -6.67 -35.50 -20.71
N SER A 271 -7.79 -36.22 -20.61
CA SER A 271 -7.82 -37.58 -20.04
C SER A 271 -6.87 -38.55 -20.75
N ASP A 272 -6.65 -38.33 -22.05
CA ASP A 272 -5.72 -39.06 -22.91
C ASP A 272 -4.25 -38.79 -22.57
N TYR A 273 -3.92 -37.61 -22.06
CA TYR A 273 -2.56 -37.22 -21.66
C TYR A 273 -2.30 -37.62 -20.20
N LYS A 274 -3.30 -37.50 -19.31
CA LYS A 274 -3.24 -38.04 -17.93
C LYS A 274 -2.94 -39.54 -17.90
N GLN A 275 -3.69 -40.34 -18.66
CA GLN A 275 -3.46 -41.80 -18.74
C GLN A 275 -2.06 -42.18 -19.25
N LYS A 276 -1.38 -41.27 -19.97
CA LYS A 276 -0.03 -41.48 -20.53
C LYS A 276 1.09 -40.83 -19.68
N GLY A 277 0.75 -40.12 -18.59
CA GLY A 277 1.72 -39.40 -17.78
C GLY A 277 2.38 -38.22 -18.51
N LEU A 278 1.60 -37.49 -19.32
CA LEU A 278 2.05 -36.36 -20.15
C LEU A 278 1.37 -35.06 -19.72
N LEU A 279 2.11 -33.95 -19.78
CA LEU A 279 1.61 -32.59 -19.56
C LEU A 279 1.58 -31.82 -20.89
N GLY A 280 0.39 -31.44 -21.36
CA GLY A 280 0.20 -30.58 -22.53
C GLY A 280 0.35 -29.09 -22.18
N ILE A 281 0.23 -28.23 -23.21
CA ILE A 281 0.35 -26.76 -23.03
C ILE A 281 -0.71 -26.17 -22.09
N GLU A 282 -1.93 -26.73 -22.07
CA GLU A 282 -3.00 -26.27 -21.18
C GLU A 282 -2.71 -26.64 -19.72
N GLY A 283 -2.32 -27.89 -19.45
CA GLY A 283 -1.87 -28.34 -18.13
C GLY A 283 -0.63 -27.60 -17.63
N PHE A 284 0.36 -27.37 -18.49
CA PHE A 284 1.55 -26.57 -18.15
C PHE A 284 1.19 -25.10 -17.86
N THR A 285 0.26 -24.51 -18.62
CA THR A 285 -0.25 -23.16 -18.35
C THR A 285 -1.01 -23.09 -17.02
N SER A 286 -1.82 -24.10 -16.71
CA SER A 286 -2.54 -24.21 -15.43
C SER A 286 -1.57 -24.31 -14.25
N PHE A 287 -0.59 -25.22 -14.31
CA PHE A 287 0.48 -25.36 -13.32
C PHE A 287 1.27 -24.06 -13.12
N MET A 288 1.64 -23.38 -14.20
CA MET A 288 2.39 -22.11 -14.15
C MET A 288 1.59 -20.93 -13.58
N ARG A 289 0.25 -20.99 -13.57
CA ARG A 289 -0.64 -20.03 -12.88
C ARG A 289 -1.03 -20.46 -11.46
N SER A 290 -0.63 -21.65 -11.01
CA SER A 290 -0.99 -22.15 -9.67
C SER A 290 -0.19 -21.46 -8.55
N PRO A 291 -0.65 -21.53 -7.28
CA PRO A 291 0.10 -21.00 -6.14
C PRO A 291 1.52 -21.56 -5.95
N ALA A 292 1.88 -22.69 -6.57
CA ALA A 292 3.25 -23.21 -6.57
C ALA A 292 4.23 -22.37 -7.43
N CYS A 293 3.69 -21.57 -8.34
CA CYS A 293 4.41 -20.68 -9.25
C CYS A 293 4.27 -19.18 -8.89
N ASP A 294 3.67 -18.88 -7.72
CA ASP A 294 3.71 -17.57 -7.06
C ASP A 294 5.18 -17.13 -6.87
N VAL A 295 5.42 -15.83 -7.03
CA VAL A 295 6.70 -15.17 -6.74
C VAL A 295 7.05 -15.19 -5.24
N PHE A 296 6.04 -15.22 -4.36
CA PHE A 296 6.23 -15.24 -2.91
C PHE A 296 6.57 -16.64 -2.38
N ASN A 297 7.66 -16.77 -1.64
CA ASN A 297 8.08 -18.03 -1.01
C ASN A 297 6.98 -18.59 -0.09
N PRO A 298 6.38 -19.76 -0.40
CA PRO A 298 5.30 -20.32 0.43
C PRO A 298 5.75 -20.65 1.86
N LEU A 299 7.03 -20.94 2.08
CA LEU A 299 7.58 -21.18 3.43
C LEU A 299 7.52 -19.93 4.32
N HIS A 300 7.43 -18.73 3.73
CA HIS A 300 7.32 -17.47 4.46
C HIS A 300 5.88 -17.14 4.87
N ARG A 301 4.89 -17.95 4.46
CA ARG A 301 3.52 -17.92 4.99
C ARG A 301 3.44 -18.46 6.43
N GLU A 302 4.50 -19.13 6.90
CA GLU A 302 4.69 -19.56 8.29
C GLU A 302 5.91 -18.87 8.94
N VAL A 303 6.05 -19.02 10.26
CA VAL A 303 7.19 -18.47 11.01
C VAL A 303 8.44 -19.29 10.67
N ASN A 304 9.44 -18.60 10.12
CA ASN A 304 10.66 -19.22 9.57
C ASN A 304 11.96 -18.60 10.13
N GLN A 305 11.85 -17.51 10.89
CA GLN A 305 12.99 -16.80 11.47
C GLN A 305 13.23 -17.19 12.92
N ASP A 306 14.44 -16.95 13.43
CA ASP A 306 14.74 -17.12 14.86
C ASP A 306 13.91 -16.12 15.69
N MET A 307 13.14 -16.65 16.64
CA MET A 307 12.26 -15.90 17.54
C MET A 307 12.81 -15.81 18.98
N GLU A 308 14.04 -16.28 19.23
CA GLU A 308 14.70 -16.26 20.53
C GLU A 308 15.71 -15.12 20.74
N GLN A 309 15.92 -14.25 19.74
CA GLN A 309 16.72 -13.05 19.93
C GLN A 309 15.99 -12.04 20.86
N PRO A 310 16.70 -11.10 21.50
CA PRO A 310 16.07 -10.01 22.26
C PRO A 310 15.14 -9.14 21.38
N LEU A 311 14.07 -8.59 21.97
CA LEU A 311 13.11 -7.70 21.26
C LEU A 311 13.78 -6.56 20.44
N CYS A 312 14.90 -6.01 20.89
CA CYS A 312 15.62 -4.95 20.16
C CYS A 312 16.20 -5.40 18.80
N ASN A 313 16.32 -6.71 18.54
CA ASN A 313 16.81 -7.28 17.29
C ASN A 313 15.71 -7.46 16.22
N TYR A 314 14.45 -7.06 16.46
CA TYR A 314 13.36 -7.18 15.47
C TYR A 314 12.87 -5.83 14.99
N PHE A 315 12.46 -5.75 13.72
CA PHE A 315 11.43 -4.81 13.29
C PHE A 315 10.07 -5.30 13.80
N ILE A 316 9.23 -4.38 14.27
CA ILE A 316 7.94 -4.70 14.93
C ILE A 316 6.81 -3.93 14.25
N ALA A 317 5.82 -4.65 13.73
CA ALA A 317 4.67 -4.06 13.04
C ALA A 317 3.89 -3.15 14.00
N SER A 318 3.85 -1.85 13.71
CA SER A 318 3.42 -0.82 14.66
C SER A 318 2.41 0.14 14.06
N SER A 319 1.35 0.44 14.80
CA SER A 319 0.30 1.40 14.46
C SER A 319 0.44 2.69 15.28
N HIS A 320 0.05 3.80 14.66
CA HIS A 320 -0.16 5.11 15.26
C HIS A 320 -1.66 5.42 15.31
N ASN A 321 -2.13 6.08 16.40
CA ASN A 321 -3.52 6.47 16.64
C ASN A 321 -4.54 5.40 16.22
N THR A 322 -4.31 4.16 16.69
CA THR A 322 -4.94 2.91 16.20
C THR A 322 -6.48 2.93 16.20
N TYR A 323 -7.09 3.79 17.01
CA TYR A 323 -8.54 3.96 17.11
C TYR A 323 -9.19 4.67 15.91
N LEU A 324 -8.46 5.48 15.13
CA LEU A 324 -9.03 6.34 14.08
C LEU A 324 -9.36 5.59 12.78
N THR A 325 -10.53 5.89 12.19
CA THR A 325 -10.95 5.35 10.87
C THR A 325 -10.65 6.28 9.70
N GLY A 326 -9.93 7.39 9.89
CA GLY A 326 -9.67 8.37 8.84
C GLY A 326 -8.66 9.45 9.25
N ASP A 327 -8.97 10.71 8.93
CA ASP A 327 -8.17 11.91 9.24
C ASP A 327 -8.04 12.18 10.76
N GLN A 328 -7.01 12.93 11.13
CA GLN A 328 -6.65 13.19 12.52
C GLN A 328 -7.56 14.21 13.24
N LEU A 329 -8.46 14.94 12.56
CA LEU A 329 -9.20 16.07 13.17
C LEU A 329 -10.70 15.82 13.32
N LEU A 330 -11.32 15.10 12.38
CA LEU A 330 -12.77 14.99 12.23
C LEU A 330 -13.27 13.54 12.15
N SER A 331 -12.39 12.56 11.95
CA SER A 331 -12.80 11.17 11.71
C SER A 331 -13.33 10.45 12.96
N HIS A 332 -13.92 9.28 12.75
CA HIS A 332 -14.48 8.48 13.83
C HIS A 332 -13.41 7.61 14.49
N SER A 333 -13.46 7.53 15.82
CA SER A 333 -12.78 6.50 16.59
C SER A 333 -13.66 5.26 16.68
N LYS A 334 -13.11 4.05 16.51
CA LYS A 334 -13.82 2.77 16.68
C LYS A 334 -12.96 1.73 17.39
N THR A 335 -13.60 0.89 18.20
CA THR A 335 -12.99 -0.30 18.82
C THR A 335 -12.57 -1.33 17.77
N ASP A 336 -13.36 -1.54 16.72
CA ASP A 336 -13.07 -2.50 15.65
C ASP A 336 -11.73 -2.27 14.93
N MET A 337 -11.19 -1.03 14.93
CA MET A 337 -9.88 -0.76 14.34
C MET A 337 -8.76 -1.55 15.03
N TYR A 338 -8.80 -1.69 16.37
CA TYR A 338 -7.86 -2.54 17.09
C TYR A 338 -7.99 -4.01 16.69
N ALA A 339 -9.22 -4.50 16.49
CA ALA A 339 -9.46 -5.86 16.03
C ALA A 339 -8.86 -6.10 14.64
N TRP A 340 -9.09 -5.19 13.69
CA TRP A 340 -8.60 -5.25 12.32
C TRP A 340 -7.06 -5.13 12.25
N VAL A 341 -6.47 -4.15 12.94
CA VAL A 341 -5.03 -3.92 12.99
C VAL A 341 -4.29 -5.11 13.61
N LEU A 342 -4.77 -5.66 14.73
CA LEU A 342 -4.18 -6.85 15.36
C LEU A 342 -4.31 -8.12 14.51
N GLN A 343 -5.43 -8.29 13.78
CA GLN A 343 -5.63 -9.40 12.83
C GLN A 343 -4.77 -9.25 11.57
N SER A 344 -4.42 -8.03 11.17
CA SER A 344 -3.47 -7.74 10.08
C SER A 344 -2.00 -7.97 10.46
N GLY A 345 -1.73 -8.68 11.57
CA GLY A 345 -0.39 -8.98 12.04
C GLY A 345 0.31 -7.86 12.81
N CYS A 346 -0.33 -6.70 13.04
CA CYS A 346 0.28 -5.63 13.84
C CYS A 346 0.47 -6.06 15.30
N ARG A 347 1.59 -5.66 15.91
CA ARG A 347 2.02 -6.06 17.27
C ARG A 347 2.28 -4.89 18.23
N CYS A 348 2.34 -3.65 17.76
CA CYS A 348 2.28 -2.46 18.62
C CYS A 348 1.08 -1.59 18.26
N VAL A 349 0.20 -1.32 19.23
CA VAL A 349 -1.02 -0.52 19.06
C VAL A 349 -1.09 0.61 20.09
N GLU A 350 -1.81 1.68 19.77
CA GLU A 350 -1.80 2.95 20.50
C GLU A 350 -3.18 3.31 21.07
N VAL A 351 -3.21 3.76 22.33
CA VAL A 351 -4.43 4.09 23.08
C VAL A 351 -4.27 5.41 23.84
N ASP A 352 -4.85 6.47 23.30
CA ASP A 352 -4.78 7.83 23.85
C ASP A 352 -5.86 8.01 24.91
N CYS A 353 -5.48 7.91 26.18
CA CYS A 353 -6.40 7.89 27.31
C CYS A 353 -6.67 9.31 27.83
N TRP A 354 -7.94 9.73 27.80
CA TRP A 354 -8.40 11.03 28.28
C TRP A 354 -9.50 10.89 29.33
N ASP A 355 -9.59 11.87 30.23
CA ASP A 355 -10.66 11.96 31.23
C ASP A 355 -12.04 11.98 30.55
N GLY A 356 -12.86 10.97 30.86
CA GLY A 356 -14.23 10.85 30.36
C GLY A 356 -15.30 11.21 31.41
N PRO A 357 -16.59 11.17 31.00
CA PRO A 357 -17.73 11.44 31.87
C PRO A 357 -17.84 10.40 32.99
N ASP A 358 -18.53 10.75 34.07
CA ASP A 358 -18.81 9.88 35.23
C ASP A 358 -17.55 9.25 35.87
N GLY A 359 -16.39 9.85 35.59
CA GLY A 359 -15.08 9.37 36.04
C GLY A 359 -14.58 8.13 35.31
N ASP A 360 -15.10 7.77 34.13
CA ASP A 360 -14.62 6.63 33.34
C ASP A 360 -13.79 7.05 32.11
N PRO A 361 -12.59 6.47 31.91
CA PRO A 361 -11.66 6.87 30.86
C PRO A 361 -12.17 6.59 29.45
N VAL A 362 -11.87 7.52 28.53
CA VAL A 362 -12.23 7.44 27.11
C VAL A 362 -10.99 7.56 26.21
N VAL A 363 -11.12 7.06 24.99
CA VAL A 363 -10.09 7.17 23.94
C VAL A 363 -10.57 8.13 22.86
N GLN A 364 -9.72 9.10 22.52
CA GLN A 364 -9.95 10.20 21.58
C GLN A 364 -8.61 10.84 21.16
N HIS A 365 -8.57 11.55 20.03
CA HIS A 365 -7.41 12.39 19.72
C HIS A 365 -7.55 13.78 20.39
N GLY A 366 -6.51 14.21 21.12
CA GLY A 366 -6.51 15.42 21.95
C GLY A 366 -6.87 16.71 21.22
N TYR A 367 -7.76 17.51 21.82
CA TYR A 367 -8.16 18.83 21.30
C TYR A 367 -8.69 18.83 19.84
N THR A 368 -9.33 17.74 19.41
CA THR A 368 -9.93 17.57 18.08
C THR A 368 -11.46 17.44 18.13
N LEU A 369 -12.10 17.16 16.99
CA LEU A 369 -13.53 16.80 16.87
C LEU A 369 -13.73 15.30 16.56
N THR A 370 -12.69 14.48 16.75
CA THR A 370 -12.81 13.02 16.61
C THR A 370 -13.80 12.44 17.62
N SER A 371 -14.51 11.36 17.26
CA SER A 371 -15.47 10.74 18.19
C SER A 371 -14.75 10.02 19.33
N LYS A 372 -15.41 9.87 20.48
CA LYS A 372 -14.84 9.20 21.67
C LYS A 372 -15.33 7.76 21.76
N ILE A 373 -14.49 6.85 22.25
CA ILE A 373 -14.88 5.46 22.58
C ILE A 373 -14.48 5.10 24.02
N PRO A 374 -15.23 4.25 24.76
CA PRO A 374 -14.85 3.88 26.13
C PRO A 374 -13.55 3.08 26.17
N PHE A 375 -12.61 3.45 27.05
CA PHE A 375 -11.33 2.75 27.20
C PHE A 375 -11.54 1.26 27.52
N ARG A 376 -12.48 0.95 28.42
CA ARG A 376 -12.85 -0.43 28.77
C ARG A 376 -13.17 -1.28 27.53
N ALA A 377 -13.98 -0.77 26.61
CA ALA A 377 -14.37 -1.49 25.39
C ALA A 377 -13.19 -1.69 24.41
N VAL A 378 -12.22 -0.78 24.42
CA VAL A 378 -10.95 -0.94 23.68
C VAL A 378 -10.14 -2.10 24.27
N ILE A 379 -9.96 -2.15 25.59
CA ILE A 379 -9.20 -3.23 26.25
C ILE A 379 -9.92 -4.59 26.12
N GLU A 380 -11.25 -4.64 26.24
CA GLU A 380 -12.04 -5.86 25.98
C GLU A 380 -11.88 -6.34 24.52
N THR A 381 -11.79 -5.42 23.56
CA THR A 381 -11.55 -5.73 22.15
C THR A 381 -10.14 -6.26 21.92
N ILE A 382 -9.11 -5.61 22.47
CA ILE A 382 -7.71 -6.06 22.40
C ILE A 382 -7.56 -7.45 23.03
N ASN A 383 -8.14 -7.67 24.21
CA ASN A 383 -8.13 -8.96 24.92
C ASN A 383 -8.69 -10.12 24.06
N LYS A 384 -9.77 -9.83 23.31
CA LYS A 384 -10.47 -10.78 22.42
C LYS A 384 -9.70 -11.10 21.13
N TYR A 385 -8.97 -10.14 20.55
CA TYR A 385 -8.37 -10.30 19.22
C TYR A 385 -6.83 -10.36 19.17
N ALA A 386 -6.11 -9.95 20.22
CA ALA A 386 -4.65 -9.89 20.25
C ALA A 386 -3.94 -11.17 19.79
N PHE A 387 -4.47 -12.34 20.18
CA PHE A 387 -3.82 -13.63 19.98
C PHE A 387 -4.59 -14.66 19.14
N VAL A 388 -5.58 -14.22 18.33
CA VAL A 388 -6.46 -15.15 17.59
C VAL A 388 -5.71 -15.85 16.44
N ASN A 389 -4.99 -15.08 15.62
CA ASN A 389 -4.23 -15.61 14.47
C ASN A 389 -2.71 -15.55 14.66
N ASN A 390 -2.22 -15.08 15.82
CA ASN A 390 -0.81 -14.77 16.05
C ASN A 390 -0.49 -14.92 17.54
N ARG A 391 0.57 -15.66 17.91
CA ARG A 391 0.91 -15.92 19.32
C ARG A 391 1.91 -14.94 19.93
N TYR A 392 2.57 -14.12 19.12
CA TYR A 392 3.66 -13.24 19.56
C TYR A 392 3.12 -12.00 20.29
N PRO A 393 3.90 -11.46 21.26
CA PRO A 393 3.46 -10.42 22.18
C PRO A 393 2.88 -9.17 21.51
N VAL A 394 2.01 -8.48 22.25
CA VAL A 394 1.46 -7.18 21.83
C VAL A 394 1.97 -6.09 22.76
N ILE A 395 2.51 -5.01 22.20
CA ILE A 395 2.89 -3.80 22.93
C ILE A 395 1.71 -2.81 22.87
N LEU A 396 1.26 -2.35 24.03
CA LEU A 396 0.20 -1.36 24.18
C LEU A 396 0.84 -0.02 24.54
N SER A 397 0.96 0.89 23.56
CA SER A 397 1.42 2.26 23.77
C SER A 397 0.28 3.08 24.36
N ILE A 398 0.31 3.30 25.67
CA ILE A 398 -0.65 4.16 26.37
C ILE A 398 -0.08 5.58 26.39
N GLU A 399 -0.74 6.50 25.68
CA GLU A 399 -0.59 7.92 25.94
C GLU A 399 -1.63 8.33 27.00
N ASN A 400 -1.23 9.05 28.03
CA ASN A 400 -2.03 9.22 29.25
C ASN A 400 -2.22 10.71 29.59
N HIS A 401 -3.44 11.20 29.36
CA HIS A 401 -3.90 12.55 29.71
C HIS A 401 -4.95 12.52 30.85
N CYS A 402 -5.08 11.39 31.55
CA CYS A 402 -6.07 11.20 32.62
C CYS A 402 -5.60 11.73 33.98
N ASN A 403 -6.54 12.17 34.81
CA ASN A 403 -6.25 12.46 36.23
C ASN A 403 -6.01 11.17 37.03
N ILE A 404 -5.41 11.28 38.22
CA ILE A 404 -4.99 10.14 39.05
C ILE A 404 -6.12 9.15 39.37
N GLN A 405 -7.38 9.60 39.55
CA GLN A 405 -8.49 8.68 39.80
C GLN A 405 -8.85 7.86 38.56
N GLN A 406 -8.85 8.48 37.37
CA GLN A 406 -9.07 7.77 36.12
C GLN A 406 -7.85 6.90 35.74
N GLN A 407 -6.62 7.29 36.09
CA GLN A 407 -5.43 6.43 35.95
C GLN A 407 -5.51 5.16 36.81
N LYS A 408 -6.04 5.25 38.04
CA LYS A 408 -6.30 4.07 38.87
C LYS A 408 -7.35 3.14 38.24
N LYS A 409 -8.43 3.69 37.65
CA LYS A 409 -9.37 2.90 36.82
C LYS A 409 -8.72 2.27 35.59
N ILE A 410 -7.84 2.97 34.88
CA ILE A 410 -7.09 2.41 33.73
C ILE A 410 -6.29 1.18 34.19
N ALA A 411 -5.52 1.30 35.27
CA ALA A 411 -4.75 0.20 35.82
C ALA A 411 -5.65 -0.97 36.31
N GLN A 412 -6.78 -0.67 36.94
CA GLN A 412 -7.79 -1.66 37.32
C GLN A 412 -8.32 -2.42 36.10
N TYR A 413 -8.83 -1.72 35.08
CA TYR A 413 -9.37 -2.34 33.86
C TYR A 413 -8.30 -3.17 33.12
N LEU A 414 -7.05 -2.72 33.06
CA LEU A 414 -5.96 -3.51 32.49
C LEU A 414 -5.74 -4.82 33.25
N ARG A 415 -5.68 -4.78 34.60
CA ARG A 415 -5.52 -5.97 35.45
C ARG A 415 -6.70 -6.93 35.34
N GLU A 416 -7.93 -6.42 35.44
CA GLU A 416 -9.18 -7.21 35.42
C GLU A 416 -9.44 -7.86 34.06
N ILE A 417 -9.20 -7.15 32.96
CA ILE A 417 -9.58 -7.60 31.62
C ILE A 417 -8.47 -8.46 31.00
N LEU A 418 -7.20 -8.07 31.16
CA LEU A 418 -6.08 -8.77 30.52
C LEU A 418 -5.56 -9.96 31.36
N GLY A 419 -5.68 -9.90 32.69
CA GLY A 419 -5.37 -11.00 33.60
C GLY A 419 -3.98 -11.61 33.38
N ASP A 420 -3.93 -12.91 33.07
CA ASP A 420 -2.71 -13.69 32.84
C ASP A 420 -1.86 -13.19 31.67
N LYS A 421 -2.47 -12.48 30.71
CA LYS A 421 -1.75 -11.87 29.57
C LYS A 421 -0.88 -10.68 30.00
N LEU A 422 -1.21 -10.04 31.11
CA LEU A 422 -0.49 -8.88 31.67
C LEU A 422 0.57 -9.28 32.71
N ASP A 423 0.47 -10.48 33.31
CA ASP A 423 1.47 -10.97 34.26
C ASP A 423 2.80 -11.32 33.59
N LEU A 424 3.87 -10.65 34.01
CA LEU A 424 5.25 -10.86 33.56
C LEU A 424 6.17 -11.41 34.67
N GLY A 425 5.61 -11.76 35.84
CA GLY A 425 6.39 -12.17 37.03
C GLY A 425 7.33 -13.36 36.79
N HIS A 426 6.89 -14.35 36.02
CA HIS A 426 7.72 -15.51 35.64
C HIS A 426 8.84 -15.19 34.64
N ILE A 427 8.77 -14.07 33.93
CA ILE A 427 9.75 -13.65 32.92
C ILE A 427 10.81 -12.71 33.53
N LEU A 428 10.53 -12.16 34.72
CA LEU A 428 11.39 -11.26 35.48
C LEU A 428 12.55 -11.98 36.20
N SER A 429 13.48 -12.54 35.41
CA SER A 429 14.84 -12.75 35.91
C SER A 429 15.45 -11.40 36.27
N ARG A 430 15.70 -11.18 37.58
CA ARG A 430 16.28 -9.95 38.14
C ARG A 430 17.70 -9.61 37.65
N GLU A 431 18.31 -10.49 36.85
CA GLU A 431 19.72 -10.40 36.44
C GLU A 431 19.93 -10.26 34.92
N SER A 432 18.86 -10.31 34.10
CA SER A 432 19.00 -10.16 32.64
C SER A 432 19.39 -8.73 32.24
N LYS A 433 20.52 -8.60 31.55
CA LYS A 433 20.96 -7.34 30.91
C LYS A 433 20.37 -7.12 29.51
N ASN A 434 19.56 -8.05 29.01
CA ASN A 434 18.95 -8.01 27.69
C ASN A 434 17.43 -8.01 27.79
N LEU A 435 16.76 -7.41 26.80
CA LEU A 435 15.32 -7.58 26.62
C LEU A 435 14.96 -9.06 26.40
N PRO A 436 13.78 -9.52 26.85
CA PRO A 436 13.26 -10.86 26.55
C PRO A 436 13.05 -11.09 25.04
N SER A 437 12.89 -12.35 24.64
CA SER A 437 12.62 -12.73 23.26
C SER A 437 11.11 -12.72 22.93
N PRO A 438 10.71 -12.50 21.66
CA PRO A 438 9.33 -12.69 21.22
C PRO A 438 8.76 -14.07 21.58
N ASN A 439 9.59 -15.13 21.54
CA ASN A 439 9.15 -16.48 21.90
C ASN A 439 8.88 -16.63 23.41
N SER A 440 9.75 -16.08 24.27
CA SER A 440 9.56 -16.08 25.73
C SER A 440 8.33 -15.28 26.21
N LEU A 441 7.81 -14.40 25.34
CA LEU A 441 6.67 -13.51 25.60
C LEU A 441 5.39 -13.92 24.86
N GLN A 442 5.28 -15.15 24.33
CA GLN A 442 4.05 -15.59 23.66
C GLN A 442 2.81 -15.42 24.56
N GLY A 443 1.74 -14.88 23.99
CA GLY A 443 0.48 -14.58 24.69
C GLY A 443 0.52 -13.38 25.65
N LYS A 444 1.63 -12.65 25.76
CA LYS A 444 1.78 -11.53 26.71
C LYS A 444 1.52 -10.16 26.09
N ILE A 445 0.95 -9.25 26.88
CA ILE A 445 0.68 -7.85 26.53
C ILE A 445 1.57 -6.97 27.40
N LEU A 446 2.44 -6.19 26.75
CA LEU A 446 3.40 -5.30 27.42
C LEU A 446 2.85 -3.87 27.40
N ILE A 447 2.78 -3.23 28.57
CA ILE A 447 2.38 -1.82 28.66
C ILE A 447 3.59 -0.92 28.38
N LYS A 448 3.56 -0.20 27.26
CA LYS A 448 4.43 0.95 27.02
C LYS A 448 3.76 2.18 27.64
N GLY A 449 4.42 2.74 28.65
CA GLY A 449 3.94 3.90 29.41
C GLY A 449 5.06 4.48 30.26
N LYS A 450 4.78 5.57 30.98
CA LYS A 450 5.76 6.22 31.87
C LYS A 450 5.84 5.47 33.20
N ARG A 451 7.02 5.45 33.83
CA ARG A 451 7.25 4.80 35.15
C ARG A 451 7.71 5.80 36.19
N LEU A 452 7.23 5.65 37.43
CA LEU A 452 7.68 6.44 38.58
C LEU A 452 9.15 6.13 38.93
N PRO A 453 9.99 7.15 39.20
CA PRO A 453 11.40 6.96 39.54
C PRO A 453 11.64 6.03 40.75
N ALA A 454 12.69 5.22 40.66
CA ALA A 454 13.04 4.20 41.66
C ALA A 454 13.54 4.75 43.01
N TYR A 455 13.67 6.08 43.17
CA TYR A 455 14.02 6.72 44.45
C TYR A 455 12.80 7.13 45.28
N LEU A 456 11.58 7.05 44.73
CA LEU A 456 10.34 7.28 45.49
C LEU A 456 10.12 6.11 46.46
N SER A 457 9.52 6.39 47.64
CA SER A 457 9.19 5.31 48.58
C SER A 457 8.21 4.32 47.95
N ALA A 458 8.25 3.07 48.40
CA ALA A 458 7.28 2.06 48.03
C ALA A 458 5.84 2.47 48.42
N ASP A 459 5.69 3.28 49.47
CA ASP A 459 4.42 3.78 50.00
C ASP A 459 3.85 4.99 49.23
N ALA A 460 4.54 5.48 48.19
CA ALA A 460 4.11 6.65 47.43
C ALA A 460 3.09 6.27 46.32
N GLU A 461 1.81 6.57 46.54
CA GLU A 461 0.73 6.27 45.58
C GLU A 461 0.78 7.09 44.26
N GLU A 462 1.42 8.25 44.27
CA GLU A 462 1.60 9.12 43.11
C GLU A 462 2.98 9.81 43.12
N GLY A 463 3.40 10.29 41.95
CA GLY A 463 4.59 11.14 41.81
C GLY A 463 4.59 11.87 40.46
N GLU A 464 5.55 12.78 40.28
CA GLU A 464 5.71 13.50 39.02
C GLU A 464 6.65 12.75 38.05
N VAL A 465 6.28 12.74 36.78
CA VAL A 465 7.10 12.26 35.65
C VAL A 465 7.15 13.32 34.55
N SER A 466 8.15 13.24 33.67
CA SER A 466 8.30 14.15 32.54
C SER A 466 7.13 14.02 31.56
N ASP A 467 6.76 15.14 30.91
CA ASP A 467 5.72 15.20 29.88
C ASP A 467 6.27 15.57 28.48
N ASP A 468 7.59 15.45 28.34
CA ASP A 468 8.42 15.72 27.16
C ASP A 468 8.32 14.64 26.05
N ASP A 469 7.52 13.59 26.27
CA ASP A 469 7.36 12.39 25.43
C ASP A 469 5.93 12.16 24.92
N SER A 470 4.98 13.06 25.23
CA SER A 470 3.63 13.06 24.65
C SER A 470 3.68 13.56 23.20
N ALA A 471 2.89 12.96 22.31
CA ALA A 471 2.76 13.37 20.91
C ALA A 471 2.15 14.79 20.74
N ASP A 472 1.68 15.38 21.83
CA ASP A 472 1.10 16.72 21.95
C ASP A 472 2.15 17.85 21.81
N GLU A 473 3.06 17.77 20.81
CA GLU A 473 4.11 18.73 20.40
C GLU A 473 3.54 20.10 19.94
N ILE A 474 2.26 20.38 20.18
CA ILE A 474 1.61 21.64 19.87
C ILE A 474 2.06 22.69 20.90
N GLU A 475 2.64 23.81 20.46
CA GLU A 475 3.09 24.87 21.38
C GLU A 475 1.96 25.42 22.27
N ASP A 476 2.29 25.89 23.48
CA ASP A 476 1.30 26.21 24.52
C ASP A 476 0.35 27.38 24.17
N ASP A 477 0.72 28.23 23.21
CA ASP A 477 -0.15 29.28 22.66
C ASP A 477 -1.32 28.72 21.82
N PHE A 478 -1.28 27.43 21.48
CA PHE A 478 -2.33 26.74 20.72
C PHE A 478 -3.17 25.78 21.58
N LYS A 479 -2.84 25.54 22.85
CA LYS A 479 -3.71 24.73 23.74
C LYS A 479 -4.96 25.53 24.14
N LEU A 480 -6.11 24.88 24.03
CA LEU A 480 -7.42 25.54 24.15
C LEU A 480 -7.76 25.79 25.63
N LYS A 481 -7.49 27.02 26.10
CA LYS A 481 -7.70 27.43 27.50
C LYS A 481 -9.21 27.42 27.82
N ASN A 482 -9.58 26.79 28.94
CA ASN A 482 -10.96 26.73 29.43
C ASN A 482 -11.47 28.12 29.86
N SER A 483 -12.10 28.84 28.92
CA SER A 483 -12.88 30.05 29.19
C SER A 483 -14.38 29.72 29.21
N ASN A 484 -15.07 30.13 30.28
CA ASN A 484 -16.51 29.93 30.42
C ASN A 484 -17.29 30.85 29.46
N GLY A 485 -18.05 30.25 28.54
CA GLY A 485 -19.01 30.95 27.66
C GLY A 485 -18.67 30.89 26.17
N ASN A 486 -19.65 30.49 25.35
CA ASN A 486 -19.59 30.44 23.88
C ASN A 486 -18.44 29.61 23.26
N GLY A 487 -18.19 28.42 23.81
CA GLY A 487 -17.10 27.53 23.35
C GLY A 487 -17.15 27.12 21.88
N HIS A 488 -18.32 26.77 21.31
CA HIS A 488 -18.38 26.08 20.01
C HIS A 488 -17.74 26.87 18.85
N HIS A 489 -18.11 28.14 18.66
CA HIS A 489 -17.53 28.97 17.59
C HIS A 489 -16.09 29.41 17.88
N GLN A 490 -15.67 29.45 19.15
CA GLN A 490 -14.26 29.72 19.49
C GLN A 490 -13.39 28.51 19.14
N VAL A 491 -13.83 27.29 19.50
CA VAL A 491 -13.20 26.02 19.12
C VAL A 491 -13.13 25.89 17.59
N GLU A 492 -14.23 26.14 16.89
CA GLU A 492 -14.30 26.07 15.43
C GLU A 492 -13.39 27.10 14.72
N SER A 493 -13.30 28.33 15.26
CA SER A 493 -12.37 29.36 14.78
C SER A 493 -10.91 28.99 15.03
N HIS A 494 -10.62 28.39 16.20
CA HIS A 494 -9.28 27.93 16.58
C HIS A 494 -8.84 26.74 15.72
N ILE A 495 -9.71 25.76 15.48
CA ILE A 495 -9.47 24.64 14.57
C ILE A 495 -9.25 25.14 13.14
N ARG A 496 -10.01 26.15 12.66
CA ARG A 496 -9.73 26.76 11.34
C ARG A 496 -8.35 27.40 11.28
N LYS A 497 -7.93 28.16 12.30
CA LYS A 497 -6.57 28.75 12.35
C LYS A 497 -5.48 27.69 12.42
N LYS A 498 -5.68 26.63 13.21
CA LYS A 498 -4.80 25.45 13.28
C LYS A 498 -4.66 24.82 11.89
N LEU A 499 -5.78 24.49 11.24
CA LEU A 499 -5.83 23.96 9.87
C LEU A 499 -5.11 24.89 8.86
N ASP A 500 -5.40 26.19 8.86
CA ASP A 500 -4.76 27.17 7.96
C ASP A 500 -3.25 27.37 8.21
N SER A 501 -2.72 26.99 9.39
CA SER A 501 -1.29 27.03 9.70
C SER A 501 -0.61 25.72 9.31
N LEU A 502 -1.17 24.59 9.77
CA LEU A 502 -0.69 23.25 9.44
C LEU A 502 -0.70 23.01 7.91
N LEU A 503 -1.69 23.54 7.16
CA LEU A 503 -1.74 23.49 5.68
C LEU A 503 -0.64 24.30 4.97
N LYS A 504 0.00 25.27 5.65
CA LYS A 504 1.14 26.01 5.11
C LYS A 504 2.45 25.30 5.43
N GLU A 505 2.56 24.70 6.61
CA GLU A 505 3.76 23.99 7.08
C GLU A 505 3.86 22.57 6.48
N ALA A 506 2.73 21.93 6.15
CA ALA A 506 2.65 20.71 5.33
C ALA A 506 3.15 20.87 3.87
N GLN A 507 3.73 22.02 3.51
CA GLN A 507 4.57 22.15 2.31
C GLN A 507 5.96 21.52 2.50
N ILE A 508 6.33 21.15 3.74
CA ILE A 508 7.44 20.25 4.06
C ILE A 508 7.00 18.81 3.77
N GLY A 509 6.80 18.50 2.49
CA GLY A 509 6.43 17.17 2.02
C GLY A 509 7.63 16.35 1.55
N ASP A 510 7.60 15.04 1.79
CA ASP A 510 8.51 14.08 1.17
C ASP A 510 8.41 14.18 -0.36
N LYS A 511 9.54 14.29 -1.06
CA LYS A 511 9.59 14.47 -2.52
C LYS A 511 9.20 13.22 -3.33
N GLU A 512 8.87 12.11 -2.66
CA GLU A 512 8.62 10.81 -3.31
C GLU A 512 7.16 10.62 -3.75
N ASP A 513 6.18 11.21 -3.06
CA ASP A 513 4.76 10.98 -3.33
C ASP A 513 4.19 11.97 -4.36
N THR A 514 4.27 11.58 -5.63
CA THR A 514 3.65 12.30 -6.77
C THR A 514 2.12 12.40 -6.62
N ASP A 515 1.50 11.42 -5.97
CA ASP A 515 0.04 11.25 -5.84
C ASP A 515 -0.63 12.20 -4.82
N SER A 516 0.15 13.12 -4.27
CA SER A 516 -0.24 14.20 -3.35
C SER A 516 -1.36 15.15 -3.86
N PHE A 517 -1.87 14.95 -5.08
CA PHE A 517 -3.00 15.70 -5.64
C PHE A 517 -4.33 15.38 -4.93
N SER A 518 -4.63 14.11 -4.68
CA SER A 518 -5.88 13.66 -4.04
C SER A 518 -6.00 14.14 -2.59
N ILE A 519 -4.89 14.12 -1.85
CA ILE A 519 -4.77 14.70 -0.51
C ILE A 519 -5.10 16.21 -0.53
N ARG A 520 -4.52 16.96 -1.47
CA ARG A 520 -4.81 18.40 -1.63
C ARG A 520 -6.26 18.67 -2.06
N ALA A 521 -6.92 17.74 -2.75
CA ALA A 521 -8.36 17.82 -3.03
C ALA A 521 -9.20 17.56 -1.77
N LEU A 522 -8.88 16.55 -0.96
CA LEU A 522 -9.58 16.21 0.29
C LEU A 522 -9.46 17.33 1.33
N LEU A 523 -8.28 17.92 1.49
CA LEU A 523 -8.04 19.05 2.39
C LEU A 523 -8.84 20.30 1.96
N ARG A 524 -8.93 20.57 0.64
CA ARG A 524 -9.82 21.62 0.09
C ARG A 524 -11.30 21.31 0.34
N ALA A 525 -11.73 20.06 0.15
CA ALA A 525 -13.11 19.63 0.38
C ALA A 525 -13.50 19.79 1.86
N THR A 526 -12.61 19.42 2.78
CA THR A 526 -12.77 19.56 4.23
C THR A 526 -12.90 21.03 4.64
N HIS A 527 -12.00 21.89 4.15
CA HIS A 527 -12.09 23.35 4.37
C HIS A 527 -13.40 23.93 3.80
N GLN A 528 -13.83 23.51 2.62
CA GLN A 528 -15.10 23.93 2.01
C GLN A 528 -16.34 23.40 2.76
N GLY A 529 -16.28 22.20 3.35
CA GLY A 529 -17.34 21.63 4.18
C GLY A 529 -17.57 22.45 5.44
N LEU A 530 -16.49 22.73 6.19
CA LEU A 530 -16.48 23.67 7.31
C LEU A 530 -17.01 25.06 6.92
N GLN A 531 -16.69 25.53 5.71
CA GLN A 531 -17.18 26.83 5.21
C GLN A 531 -18.67 26.80 4.80
N LYS A 532 -19.24 25.65 4.44
CA LYS A 532 -20.67 25.47 4.16
C LYS A 532 -21.51 25.34 5.42
N ASN A 533 -21.08 24.53 6.40
CA ASN A 533 -21.84 24.31 7.64
C ASN A 533 -22.05 25.62 8.42
N LEU A 534 -21.01 26.45 8.53
CA LEU A 534 -21.09 27.79 9.12
C LEU A 534 -22.05 28.76 8.42
N ARG A 535 -22.44 28.51 7.16
CA ARG A 535 -23.46 29.31 6.45
C ARG A 535 -24.89 28.86 6.73
N GLN A 536 -25.09 27.70 7.35
CA GLN A 536 -26.43 27.15 7.64
C GLN A 536 -26.93 27.43 9.07
N VAL A 537 -26.05 27.85 9.98
CA VAL A 537 -26.39 28.18 11.38
C VAL A 537 -26.95 29.63 11.51
N GLY A 538 -26.88 30.43 10.45
CA GLY A 538 -27.37 31.81 10.43
C GLY A 538 -28.84 31.95 10.03
N GLY A 539 -29.72 32.23 11.00
CA GLY A 539 -31.10 32.69 10.77
C GLY A 539 -31.17 34.09 10.12
N PRO A 540 -32.33 34.49 9.55
CA PRO A 540 -32.37 35.53 8.52
C PRO A 540 -32.54 36.99 9.01
N GLN A 541 -32.23 37.91 8.08
CA GLN A 541 -32.34 39.38 8.15
C GLN A 541 -31.27 40.10 9.00
N LYS A 542 -30.88 41.36 8.73
CA LYS A 542 -31.41 42.36 7.78
C LYS A 542 -30.35 42.91 6.81
N THR A 543 -30.83 43.37 5.66
CA THR A 543 -30.06 44.09 4.64
C THR A 543 -29.70 45.50 5.10
N TYR A 544 -28.43 45.91 4.92
CA TYR A 544 -28.02 47.31 4.82
C TYR A 544 -26.94 47.42 3.74
N THR A 545 -27.01 48.45 2.90
CA THR A 545 -26.18 48.61 1.69
C THR A 545 -25.60 50.01 1.59
N HIS A 546 -24.33 50.09 1.15
CA HIS A 546 -23.52 51.33 0.97
C HIS A 546 -23.15 52.06 2.28
N THR A 547 -22.05 52.81 2.34
CA THR A 547 -21.23 53.45 1.27
C THR A 547 -19.74 53.04 1.22
N HIS A 548 -19.07 53.42 0.13
CA HIS A 548 -17.63 53.25 -0.09
C HIS A 548 -16.79 54.32 0.64
N LEU A 549 -15.52 53.99 0.93
CA LEU A 549 -14.41 54.95 0.80
C LEU A 549 -13.09 54.25 0.40
N HIS A 550 -12.09 55.04 0.03
CA HIS A 550 -11.02 54.65 -0.90
C HIS A 550 -9.91 53.76 -0.33
N ALA A 551 -9.27 53.01 -1.23
CA ALA A 551 -8.09 52.19 -0.96
C ALA A 551 -6.78 53.01 -0.98
N TYR A 552 -5.79 52.55 -0.21
CA TYR A 552 -4.38 52.84 -0.45
C TYR A 552 -3.61 51.54 -0.67
N LYS A 553 -2.85 51.49 -1.77
CA LYS A 553 -1.81 50.47 -1.97
C LYS A 553 -0.50 51.00 -1.38
N HIS A 554 0.19 50.21 -0.58
CA HIS A 554 1.65 50.29 -0.50
C HIS A 554 2.25 48.89 -0.55
N ILE A 555 3.08 48.67 -1.57
CA ILE A 555 4.01 47.54 -1.64
C ILE A 555 5.32 48.06 -1.05
N HIS A 556 5.83 47.42 0.01
CA HIS A 556 7.23 47.55 0.39
C HIS A 556 7.79 46.21 0.85
N THR A 557 8.63 45.63 0.01
CA THR A 557 9.77 44.84 0.46
C THR A 557 10.73 45.74 1.26
N CYS A 558 11.29 45.23 2.36
CA CYS A 558 12.72 45.38 2.62
C CYS A 558 13.22 44.45 3.74
N THR A 559 14.49 44.06 3.62
CA THR A 559 15.34 43.40 4.61
C THR A 559 15.94 44.41 5.60
N HIS A 560 16.22 44.01 6.84
CA HIS A 560 17.43 44.40 7.62
C HIS A 560 17.51 43.54 8.90
N THR A 561 18.48 42.63 9.04
CA THR A 561 19.80 42.76 9.74
C THR A 561 19.77 43.10 11.23
N TYR A 562 20.50 42.30 12.02
CA TYR A 562 20.92 42.61 13.39
C TYR A 562 21.72 43.93 13.51
N ARG A 563 21.53 44.65 14.63
CA ARG A 563 22.61 45.23 15.45
C ARG A 563 22.09 45.50 16.89
N PRO A 564 22.94 45.38 17.92
CA PRO A 564 22.53 45.55 19.32
C PRO A 564 22.51 47.02 19.76
N LYS A 565 22.09 47.26 21.00
CA LYS A 565 22.29 48.50 21.75
C LYS A 565 22.59 48.21 23.22
N ASP A 566 23.85 48.36 23.57
CA ASP A 566 24.33 48.89 24.84
C ASP A 566 24.26 50.45 24.74
N ASP A 567 24.33 51.29 25.76
CA ASP A 567 24.51 51.17 27.23
C ASP A 567 23.62 52.24 27.92
N ASP A 568 23.51 52.20 29.26
CA ASP A 568 23.81 53.36 30.12
C ASP A 568 23.81 52.95 31.62
N GLU A 569 24.68 53.57 32.41
CA GLU A 569 24.95 53.27 33.84
C GLU A 569 23.93 54.01 34.78
N GLN A 570 23.93 53.94 36.12
CA GLN A 570 24.91 53.52 37.15
C GLN A 570 24.18 53.37 38.50
N ASP A 571 24.60 52.48 39.42
CA ASP A 571 25.18 52.87 40.74
C ASP A 571 25.60 51.69 41.67
N SER A 572 26.53 52.02 42.57
CA SER A 572 27.09 51.37 43.78
C SER A 572 26.85 49.88 44.15
N ALA A 573 27.95 49.23 44.53
CA ALA A 573 28.03 47.82 44.97
C ALA A 573 27.85 47.61 46.49
N TYR A 574 27.65 46.34 46.90
CA TYR A 574 28.57 45.63 47.82
C TYR A 574 28.43 44.09 47.65
N ARG A 575 29.31 43.30 48.27
CA ARG A 575 29.57 41.87 47.96
C ARG A 575 28.86 40.91 48.92
N GLU A 576 28.45 39.74 48.43
CA GLU A 576 28.98 38.45 48.93
C GLU A 576 28.73 37.28 47.95
N ALA A 577 29.19 36.06 48.30
CA ALA A 577 29.50 35.01 47.33
C ALA A 577 28.41 33.92 47.15
N GLY A 578 28.19 33.50 45.91
CA GLY A 578 27.38 32.33 45.55
C GLY A 578 27.40 32.06 44.05
N GLY A 579 28.12 31.03 43.61
CA GLY A 579 28.26 30.70 42.18
C GLY A 579 27.05 29.92 41.64
N GLN A 580 26.22 30.57 40.81
CA GLN A 580 25.11 29.92 40.10
C GLN A 580 25.16 30.23 38.59
N PHE A 581 25.38 29.20 37.78
CA PHE A 581 25.28 29.27 36.32
C PHE A 581 23.82 29.26 35.87
N ASN A 582 23.21 30.43 35.76
CA ASN A 582 21.90 30.57 35.10
C ASN A 582 22.05 30.59 33.57
N ARG A 583 21.61 29.51 32.92
CA ARG A 583 21.18 29.53 31.51
C ARG A 583 19.71 29.13 31.47
N GLY A 584 18.87 29.96 30.85
CA GLY A 584 17.42 29.76 30.83
C GLY A 584 17.01 28.60 29.93
N GLY A 585 16.69 27.45 30.53
CA GLY A 585 15.91 26.41 29.87
C GLY A 585 14.40 26.69 30.01
N ARG A 586 13.60 26.35 28.99
CA ARG A 586 12.16 26.11 29.19
C ARG A 586 12.03 25.05 30.29
N LYS A 587 11.24 25.28 31.35
CA LYS A 587 10.97 24.22 32.35
C LYS A 587 10.32 23.05 31.63
N ARG A 588 10.87 21.84 31.78
CA ARG A 588 10.20 20.61 31.32
C ARG A 588 8.82 20.55 31.96
N LYS A 589 7.82 20.18 31.16
CA LYS A 589 6.47 19.89 31.66
C LYS A 589 6.54 18.60 32.47
N THR A 590 5.81 18.54 33.56
CA THR A 590 5.61 17.33 34.36
C THR A 590 4.14 17.01 34.47
N MET A 591 3.83 15.71 34.54
CA MET A 591 2.50 15.19 34.80
C MET A 591 2.51 14.35 36.07
N LYS A 592 1.37 14.27 36.76
CA LYS A 592 1.20 13.31 37.86
C LYS A 592 0.90 11.92 37.32
N LEU A 593 1.61 10.92 37.83
CA LEU A 593 1.46 9.51 37.50
C LEU A 593 1.11 8.70 38.75
N SER A 594 0.11 7.83 38.62
CA SER A 594 -0.27 6.86 39.65
C SER A 594 0.69 5.66 39.70
N ARG A 595 1.06 5.25 40.92
CA ARG A 595 1.78 4.00 41.22
C ARG A 595 1.15 2.79 40.53
N ASP A 596 -0.18 2.69 40.57
CA ASP A 596 -0.94 1.59 39.99
C ASP A 596 -0.70 1.39 38.49
N LEU A 597 -0.61 2.49 37.73
CA LEU A 597 -0.37 2.48 36.29
C LEU A 597 1.13 2.33 35.98
N SER A 598 1.99 2.99 36.78
CA SER A 598 3.44 2.87 36.71
C SER A 598 3.93 1.41 36.85
N ASP A 599 3.29 0.61 37.70
CA ASP A 599 3.79 -0.72 38.03
C ASP A 599 3.38 -1.80 37.02
N LEU A 600 2.56 -1.45 36.03
CA LEU A 600 2.32 -2.26 34.83
C LEU A 600 3.43 -2.09 33.77
N VAL A 601 4.30 -1.08 33.91
CA VAL A 601 5.37 -0.75 32.97
C VAL A 601 6.65 -1.50 33.35
N VAL A 602 6.93 -2.60 32.64
CA VAL A 602 8.00 -3.55 32.98
C VAL A 602 9.21 -3.44 32.03
N PHE A 603 9.06 -3.84 30.76
CA PHE A 603 10.15 -3.87 29.77
C PHE A 603 10.08 -2.73 28.73
N THR A 604 9.16 -1.79 28.91
CA THR A 604 8.75 -0.81 27.89
C THR A 604 8.51 0.59 28.51
N ASN A 605 9.46 1.07 29.31
CA ASN A 605 9.38 2.37 29.97
C ASN A 605 9.55 3.53 28.97
N SER A 606 8.50 4.32 28.73
CA SER A 606 8.60 5.54 27.95
C SER A 606 9.46 6.57 28.69
N MET A 607 10.54 7.02 28.06
CA MET A 607 11.37 8.11 28.58
C MET A 607 11.34 9.33 27.66
N ALA A 608 11.28 10.51 28.29
CA ALA A 608 11.54 11.79 27.66
C ALA A 608 12.85 11.75 26.86
N SER A 609 12.75 12.06 25.57
CA SER A 609 13.87 11.93 24.63
C SER A 609 15.01 12.87 25.01
N GLN A 610 16.09 12.29 25.55
CA GLN A 610 17.31 13.00 25.91
C GLN A 610 18.16 13.29 24.66
N GLU A 611 19.06 14.27 24.73
CA GLU A 611 20.02 14.52 23.64
C GLU A 611 21.19 13.52 23.63
N CYS A 612 21.30 12.70 24.70
CA CYS A 612 22.22 11.58 24.85
C CYS A 612 21.52 10.28 24.41
N LEU A 613 22.16 9.52 23.52
CA LEU A 613 21.70 8.19 23.07
C LEU A 613 22.45 7.03 23.75
N ASP A 614 23.32 7.35 24.71
CA ASP A 614 24.18 6.41 25.43
C ASP A 614 23.81 6.27 26.92
N GLU A 615 22.80 7.02 27.39
CA GLU A 615 22.26 6.95 28.75
C GLU A 615 20.86 6.31 28.73
N GLY A 616 20.76 5.09 29.28
CA GLY A 616 19.48 4.39 29.45
C GLY A 616 19.66 2.91 29.79
N THR A 617 18.57 2.26 30.20
CA THR A 617 18.50 0.81 30.42
C THR A 617 17.85 0.10 29.22
N PRO A 618 18.06 -1.21 29.02
CA PRO A 618 17.46 -1.96 27.91
C PRO A 618 15.93 -1.91 27.85
N GLY A 619 15.27 -1.70 29.00
CA GLY A 619 13.81 -1.59 29.11
C GLY A 619 13.25 -0.20 28.82
N ASP A 620 14.10 0.79 28.53
CA ASP A 620 13.68 2.15 28.22
C ASP A 620 13.43 2.30 26.70
N VAL A 621 12.33 2.99 26.36
CA VAL A 621 11.83 3.16 25.00
C VAL A 621 11.77 4.65 24.69
N LEU A 622 12.62 5.10 23.77
CA LEU A 622 12.59 6.49 23.31
C LEU A 622 11.60 6.65 22.16
N SER A 623 10.64 7.55 22.33
CA SER A 623 9.68 7.93 21.28
C SER A 623 10.12 9.21 20.59
N PHE A 624 9.98 9.28 19.27
CA PHE A 624 10.40 10.41 18.44
C PHE A 624 9.36 10.73 17.37
N SER A 625 8.99 12.01 17.25
CA SER A 625 8.29 12.54 16.08
C SER A 625 9.16 12.41 14.83
N GLU A 626 8.54 12.23 13.65
CA GLU A 626 9.27 12.00 12.40
C GLU A 626 10.35 13.06 12.11
N ALA A 627 10.11 14.34 12.41
CA ALA A 627 11.08 15.41 12.18
C ALA A 627 12.32 15.29 13.10
N ARG A 628 12.12 14.92 14.37
CA ARG A 628 13.21 14.68 15.33
C ARG A 628 13.98 13.42 14.98
N ALA A 629 13.29 12.36 14.57
CA ALA A 629 13.89 11.14 14.08
C ALA A 629 14.71 11.38 12.80
N GLN A 630 14.19 12.14 11.84
CA GLN A 630 14.86 12.50 10.60
C GLN A 630 16.15 13.30 10.85
N SER A 631 16.13 14.24 11.80
CA SER A 631 17.34 14.96 12.24
C SER A 631 18.41 14.02 12.81
N LEU A 632 18.00 13.05 13.65
CA LEU A 632 18.92 12.03 14.19
C LEU A 632 19.49 11.12 13.11
N VAL A 633 18.69 10.72 12.11
CA VAL A 633 19.18 9.90 10.99
C VAL A 633 20.19 10.69 10.14
N HIS A 634 19.91 11.95 9.79
CA HIS A 634 20.83 12.75 8.96
C HIS A 634 22.13 13.18 9.67
N HIS A 635 22.14 13.31 11.00
CA HIS A 635 23.29 13.86 11.73
C HIS A 635 23.99 12.85 12.67
N ARG A 636 23.32 11.75 13.05
CA ARG A 636 23.78 10.81 14.08
C ARG A 636 23.39 9.34 13.78
N ALA A 637 23.23 8.95 12.50
CA ALA A 637 22.81 7.58 12.12
C ALA A 637 23.63 6.44 12.78
N PRO A 638 24.98 6.48 12.88
CA PRO A 638 25.73 5.40 13.53
C PRO A 638 25.43 5.28 15.03
N GLN A 639 25.25 6.40 15.74
CA GLN A 639 24.86 6.43 17.15
C GLN A 639 23.42 5.93 17.33
N PHE A 640 22.50 6.31 16.44
CA PHE A 640 21.11 5.89 16.50
C PHE A 640 20.96 4.38 16.21
N LEU A 641 21.75 3.83 15.29
CA LEU A 641 21.84 2.38 15.10
C LEU A 641 22.40 1.67 16.34
N ALA A 642 23.47 2.19 16.95
CA ALA A 642 24.05 1.62 18.18
C ALA A 642 23.07 1.66 19.38
N PHE A 643 22.23 2.69 19.48
CA PHE A 643 21.08 2.71 20.40
C PHE A 643 20.09 1.58 20.07
N ASN A 644 19.68 1.44 18.80
CA ASN A 644 18.74 0.42 18.33
C ASN A 644 19.28 -1.03 18.36
N GLN A 645 20.55 -1.25 18.67
CA GLN A 645 21.10 -2.58 19.00
C GLN A 645 20.81 -2.98 20.46
N ARG A 646 20.58 -2.00 21.35
CA ARG A 646 20.50 -2.20 22.82
C ARG A 646 19.10 -1.94 23.39
N GLN A 647 18.36 -1.01 22.79
CA GLN A 647 17.09 -0.45 23.28
C GLN A 647 16.06 -0.34 22.14
N LEU A 648 14.83 0.03 22.48
CA LEU A 648 13.75 0.22 21.51
C LEU A 648 13.56 1.71 21.17
N SER A 649 13.44 2.04 19.89
CA SER A 649 12.90 3.31 19.43
C SER A 649 11.49 3.16 18.87
N ARG A 650 10.64 4.15 19.16
CA ARG A 650 9.37 4.37 18.46
C ARG A 650 9.43 5.63 17.61
N ILE A 651 9.05 5.51 16.35
CA ILE A 651 8.89 6.66 15.44
C ILE A 651 7.40 6.82 15.19
N TYR A 652 6.86 8.04 15.27
CA TYR A 652 5.45 8.33 14.98
C TYR A 652 5.29 9.51 13.99
N PRO A 653 4.18 9.55 13.22
CA PRO A 653 3.93 10.61 12.24
C PRO A 653 3.79 11.98 12.90
N SER A 654 4.14 13.04 12.18
CA SER A 654 3.95 14.40 12.66
C SER A 654 2.47 14.78 12.71
N ALA A 655 2.08 15.59 13.71
CA ALA A 655 0.77 16.25 13.78
C ALA A 655 0.45 17.15 12.55
N TYR A 656 1.43 17.46 11.70
CA TYR A 656 1.20 18.07 10.38
C TYR A 656 0.44 17.17 9.40
N ARG A 657 0.52 15.84 9.55
CA ARG A 657 -0.16 14.84 8.69
C ARG A 657 -1.64 14.66 9.08
N ILE A 658 -2.39 15.76 9.01
CA ILE A 658 -3.83 15.84 9.30
C ILE A 658 -4.64 14.79 8.53
N ASP A 659 -4.25 14.55 7.29
CA ASP A 659 -4.85 13.59 6.37
C ASP A 659 -4.58 12.12 6.74
N SER A 660 -3.85 11.87 7.82
CA SER A 660 -3.34 10.56 8.23
C SER A 660 -2.37 9.96 7.20
N SER A 661 -1.70 10.77 6.37
CA SER A 661 -0.61 10.31 5.52
C SER A 661 0.52 9.66 6.34
N ASN A 662 1.37 8.89 5.66
CA ASN A 662 2.47 8.14 6.25
C ASN A 662 3.81 8.62 5.67
N PHE A 663 4.84 8.70 6.52
CA PHE A 663 6.23 8.89 6.08
C PHE A 663 6.80 7.59 5.48
N ASN A 664 7.95 7.66 4.78
CA ASN A 664 8.65 6.47 4.28
C ASN A 664 9.27 5.66 5.45
N PRO A 665 8.80 4.44 5.76
CA PRO A 665 9.28 3.69 6.92
C PRO A 665 10.66 3.05 6.73
N GLN A 666 11.09 2.79 5.49
CA GLN A 666 12.40 2.17 5.22
C GLN A 666 13.55 3.06 5.69
N PHE A 667 13.39 4.38 5.60
CA PHE A 667 14.36 5.36 6.09
C PHE A 667 14.73 5.15 7.57
N TYR A 668 13.75 4.76 8.40
CA TYR A 668 13.96 4.45 9.83
C TYR A 668 14.34 2.99 10.08
N TRP A 669 13.83 2.04 9.28
CA TRP A 669 14.29 0.65 9.34
C TRP A 669 15.79 0.53 8.98
N ASN A 670 16.32 1.38 8.11
CA ASN A 670 17.74 1.42 7.73
C ASN A 670 18.69 1.78 8.90
N VAL A 671 18.22 2.47 9.94
CA VAL A 671 18.96 2.68 11.21
C VAL A 671 18.50 1.73 12.33
N GLY A 672 17.76 0.68 11.99
CA GLY A 672 17.39 -0.41 12.90
C GLY A 672 16.23 -0.11 13.86
N CYS A 673 15.49 0.99 13.66
CA CYS A 673 14.34 1.35 14.50
C CYS A 673 13.27 0.25 14.48
N GLN A 674 12.77 -0.14 15.65
CA GLN A 674 11.87 -1.29 15.79
C GLN A 674 10.40 -0.91 15.65
N LEU A 675 9.94 0.09 16.41
CA LEU A 675 8.53 0.47 16.51
C LEU A 675 8.21 1.65 15.56
N VAL A 676 8.36 1.43 14.26
CA VAL A 676 8.07 2.44 13.23
C VAL A 676 6.55 2.47 13.00
N ALA A 677 5.85 3.39 13.66
CA ALA A 677 4.40 3.42 13.74
C ALA A 677 3.76 4.18 12.57
N LEU A 678 2.76 3.56 11.95
CA LEU A 678 2.04 4.10 10.78
C LEU A 678 0.54 4.22 11.03
N ASN A 679 -0.11 5.14 10.34
CA ASN A 679 -1.56 5.26 10.23
C ASN A 679 -2.07 4.12 9.34
N TYR A 680 -2.60 3.05 9.95
CA TYR A 680 -3.03 1.84 9.21
C TYR A 680 -4.24 2.08 8.31
N GLN A 681 -5.13 3.01 8.69
CA GLN A 681 -6.33 3.39 7.94
C GLN A 681 -6.03 4.04 6.57
N THR A 682 -4.77 4.37 6.30
CA THR A 682 -4.35 5.09 5.08
C THR A 682 -3.60 4.15 4.14
N GLU A 683 -4.32 3.63 3.14
CA GLU A 683 -3.75 2.89 2.01
C GLU A 683 -2.74 3.74 1.21
N GLY A 684 -1.78 3.08 0.56
CA GLY A 684 -0.79 3.71 -0.31
C GLY A 684 0.60 3.07 -0.21
N ARG A 685 1.59 3.68 -0.88
CA ARG A 685 2.97 3.16 -0.99
C ARG A 685 3.52 2.71 0.36
N MET A 686 3.43 3.55 1.39
CA MET A 686 4.06 3.27 2.70
C MET A 686 3.44 2.05 3.43
N MET A 687 2.12 1.87 3.36
CA MET A 687 1.45 0.69 3.93
C MET A 687 1.68 -0.58 3.09
N GLN A 688 1.85 -0.45 1.78
CA GLN A 688 2.29 -1.55 0.92
C GLN A 688 3.71 -2.02 1.28
N LEU A 689 4.63 -1.09 1.61
CA LEU A 689 5.97 -1.44 2.14
C LEU A 689 5.87 -2.18 3.49
N ASN A 690 5.00 -1.70 4.40
CA ASN A 690 4.76 -2.34 5.69
C ASN A 690 4.23 -3.78 5.53
N ARG A 691 3.23 -4.01 4.67
CA ARG A 691 2.77 -5.36 4.32
C ARG A 691 3.90 -6.22 3.79
N ALA A 692 4.63 -5.74 2.78
CA ALA A 692 5.70 -6.48 2.13
C ALA A 692 6.81 -6.92 3.11
N LYS A 693 7.14 -6.06 4.09
CA LYS A 693 8.13 -6.39 5.13
C LYS A 693 7.60 -7.40 6.15
N PHE A 694 6.37 -7.23 6.65
CA PHE A 694 5.85 -8.07 7.75
C PHE A 694 5.21 -9.39 7.31
N MET A 695 4.95 -9.59 6.00
CA MET A 695 4.58 -10.90 5.45
C MET A 695 5.72 -11.94 5.52
N VAL A 696 6.99 -11.52 5.63
CA VAL A 696 8.18 -12.40 5.50
C VAL A 696 8.27 -13.51 6.56
N ASN A 697 7.65 -13.33 7.72
CA ASN A 697 7.74 -14.25 8.85
C ASN A 697 6.34 -14.69 9.33
N GLY A 698 5.54 -15.24 8.42
CA GLY A 698 4.22 -15.80 8.71
C GLY A 698 3.18 -14.80 9.22
N GLY A 699 3.29 -13.52 8.84
CA GLY A 699 2.42 -12.45 9.35
C GLY A 699 2.54 -12.20 10.86
N SER A 700 3.59 -12.71 11.51
CA SER A 700 3.81 -12.61 12.96
C SER A 700 3.96 -11.18 13.48
N GLY A 701 4.22 -10.20 12.60
CA GLY A 701 4.50 -8.81 12.95
C GLY A 701 5.89 -8.59 13.54
N TYR A 702 6.73 -9.64 13.59
CA TYR A 702 8.11 -9.60 14.05
C TYR A 702 9.03 -10.08 12.92
N VAL A 703 9.98 -9.25 12.50
CA VAL A 703 10.95 -9.57 11.45
C VAL A 703 12.34 -9.33 11.98
N LEU A 704 13.17 -10.38 12.04
CA LEU A 704 14.52 -10.32 12.57
C LEU A 704 15.39 -9.38 11.70
N LYS A 705 16.11 -8.47 12.35
CA LYS A 705 17.07 -7.58 11.69
C LYS A 705 18.31 -8.37 11.27
N PRO A 706 18.95 -8.06 10.12
CA PRO A 706 20.18 -8.74 9.72
C PRO A 706 21.31 -8.57 10.75
N PRO A 707 22.27 -9.51 10.85
CA PRO A 707 23.32 -9.46 11.87
C PRO A 707 24.10 -8.13 11.96
N PRO A 708 24.48 -7.45 10.84
CA PRO A 708 25.16 -6.15 10.90
C PRO A 708 24.32 -4.99 11.46
N MET A 709 23.01 -5.18 11.62
CA MET A 709 22.10 -4.23 12.27
C MET A 709 21.82 -4.57 13.73
N CYS A 710 22.16 -5.78 14.17
CA CYS A 710 22.04 -6.24 15.55
C CYS A 710 23.36 -6.05 16.32
N GLN A 711 24.51 -6.18 15.66
CA GLN A 711 25.83 -6.05 16.27
C GLN A 711 26.83 -5.41 15.30
N GLY A 712 27.77 -4.63 15.85
CA GLY A 712 28.88 -4.04 15.10
C GLY A 712 28.57 -2.66 14.49
N SER A 713 29.53 -2.14 13.71
CA SER A 713 29.47 -0.81 13.10
C SER A 713 29.03 -0.86 11.63
N LEU A 714 27.81 -0.44 11.36
CA LEU A 714 27.25 -0.23 10.02
C LEU A 714 26.94 1.25 9.84
N ASN A 715 27.32 1.82 8.69
CA ASN A 715 26.83 3.13 8.26
C ASN A 715 25.89 2.94 7.06
N PRO A 716 24.57 3.03 7.23
CA PRO A 716 23.62 2.80 6.14
C PRO A 716 23.67 3.87 5.03
N PHE A 717 24.35 4.99 5.25
CA PHE A 717 24.51 6.09 4.27
C PHE A 717 25.88 6.10 3.58
N CYS A 718 26.62 5.00 3.63
CA CYS A 718 27.87 4.84 2.87
C CYS A 718 27.59 4.17 1.51
N ASP A 719 28.33 4.56 0.47
CA ASP A 719 28.20 4.01 -0.90
C ASP A 719 28.55 2.52 -0.97
N ASP A 720 29.39 2.03 -0.05
CA ASP A 720 29.61 0.60 0.18
C ASP A 720 29.50 0.31 1.69
N PRO A 721 28.28 0.04 2.21
CA PRO A 721 28.02 -0.03 3.64
C PRO A 721 28.58 -1.31 4.28
N LEU A 722 28.91 -2.34 3.48
CA LEU A 722 29.47 -3.62 3.92
C LEU A 722 30.53 -4.16 2.94
N PRO A 723 31.72 -3.53 2.79
CA PRO A 723 32.70 -3.89 1.77
C PRO A 723 33.29 -5.31 1.88
N ALA A 724 33.11 -5.97 3.02
CA ALA A 724 33.58 -7.32 3.30
C ALA A 724 32.51 -8.42 3.06
N TYR A 725 31.26 -8.05 2.75
CA TYR A 725 30.16 -8.99 2.53
C TYR A 725 29.93 -9.23 1.03
N PRO A 726 29.46 -10.42 0.63
CA PRO A 726 29.09 -10.68 -0.76
C PRO A 726 27.82 -9.91 -1.14
N LYS A 727 27.87 -9.15 -2.23
CA LYS A 727 26.74 -8.41 -2.76
C LYS A 727 25.83 -9.35 -3.55
N LYS A 728 24.51 -9.15 -3.55
CA LYS A 728 23.59 -9.95 -4.36
C LYS A 728 23.31 -9.22 -5.67
N GLN A 729 23.40 -9.92 -6.80
CA GLN A 729 22.87 -9.42 -8.08
C GLN A 729 21.49 -10.04 -8.31
N LEU A 730 20.49 -9.19 -8.50
CA LEU A 730 19.13 -9.58 -8.86
C LEU A 730 18.92 -9.33 -10.35
N MET A 731 18.74 -10.41 -11.11
CA MET A 731 18.40 -10.38 -12.53
C MET A 731 16.91 -10.69 -12.68
N LEU A 732 16.16 -9.76 -13.27
CA LEU A 732 14.72 -9.89 -13.52
C LEU A 732 14.46 -9.79 -15.03
N LYS A 733 14.19 -10.92 -15.69
CA LYS A 733 13.64 -10.90 -17.06
C LYS A 733 12.13 -10.66 -16.96
N ILE A 734 11.67 -9.48 -17.36
CA ILE A 734 10.25 -9.14 -17.48
C ILE A 734 9.76 -9.65 -18.83
N ILE A 735 8.90 -10.67 -18.84
CA ILE A 735 8.55 -11.41 -20.05
C ILE A 735 7.28 -10.85 -20.66
N SER A 736 6.16 -10.94 -19.94
CA SER A 736 4.83 -10.62 -20.46
C SER A 736 3.88 -10.18 -19.34
N GLY A 737 2.79 -9.50 -19.71
CA GLY A 737 1.68 -9.15 -18.82
C GLY A 737 0.44 -9.97 -19.16
N GLN A 738 -0.50 -10.04 -18.22
CA GLN A 738 -1.78 -10.73 -18.37
C GLN A 738 -2.91 -9.86 -17.79
N GLN A 739 -3.97 -9.66 -18.58
CA GLN A 739 -5.24 -9.02 -18.19
C GLN A 739 -5.08 -7.73 -17.38
N LEU A 740 -4.21 -6.83 -17.84
CA LEU A 740 -3.99 -5.54 -17.20
C LEU A 740 -5.22 -4.64 -17.41
N PRO A 741 -5.83 -4.09 -16.35
CA PRO A 741 -7.03 -3.26 -16.48
C PRO A 741 -6.72 -1.87 -17.04
N LYS A 742 -7.75 -1.19 -17.55
CA LYS A 742 -7.70 0.24 -17.87
C LYS A 742 -7.70 1.06 -16.56
N PRO A 743 -6.84 2.08 -16.39
CA PRO A 743 -6.86 2.94 -15.20
C PRO A 743 -8.25 3.61 -15.01
N PRO A 744 -8.85 3.54 -13.81
CA PRO A 744 -10.24 3.98 -13.60
C PRO A 744 -10.43 5.49 -13.71
N ASP A 745 -9.37 6.27 -13.46
CA ASP A 745 -9.36 7.73 -13.46
C ASP A 745 -8.72 8.34 -14.73
N SER A 746 -8.50 7.54 -15.80
CA SER A 746 -7.73 8.01 -16.97
C SER A 746 -8.36 9.21 -17.67
N MET A 747 -7.55 10.26 -17.86
CA MET A 747 -7.94 11.53 -18.48
C MET A 747 -8.34 11.39 -19.95
N LEU A 748 -7.93 10.30 -20.61
CA LEU A 748 -8.20 10.03 -22.04
C LEU A 748 -9.34 9.02 -22.28
N GLY A 749 -9.98 8.51 -21.22
CA GLY A 749 -11.18 7.66 -21.30
C GLY A 749 -10.90 6.19 -21.62
N ASP A 750 -11.87 5.51 -22.23
CA ASP A 750 -11.88 4.05 -22.49
C ASP A 750 -10.88 3.59 -23.59
N ARG A 751 -9.71 4.22 -23.74
CA ARG A 751 -8.70 3.77 -24.71
C ARG A 751 -8.14 2.38 -24.35
N ILE A 752 -7.40 1.77 -25.26
CA ILE A 752 -6.56 0.62 -24.94
C ILE A 752 -5.26 1.15 -24.31
N ILE A 753 -4.74 0.47 -23.29
CA ILE A 753 -3.55 0.92 -22.57
C ILE A 753 -2.26 0.60 -23.33
N ASP A 754 -1.22 1.38 -23.05
CA ASP A 754 0.13 1.28 -23.61
C ASP A 754 1.12 0.91 -22.48
N PRO A 755 1.20 -0.36 -22.01
CA PRO A 755 1.76 -0.61 -20.69
C PRO A 755 3.28 -0.82 -20.68
N PHE A 756 3.89 -0.36 -19.59
CA PHE A 756 5.28 -0.67 -19.22
C PHE A 756 5.40 -1.04 -17.74
N VAL A 757 6.48 -1.74 -17.40
CA VAL A 757 6.79 -2.16 -16.03
C VAL A 757 7.96 -1.34 -15.50
N GLU A 758 7.76 -0.64 -14.39
CA GLU A 758 8.81 -0.02 -13.59
C GLU A 758 9.10 -0.94 -12.39
N VAL A 759 10.37 -1.25 -12.13
CA VAL A 759 10.81 -2.02 -10.96
C VAL A 759 11.65 -1.13 -10.06
N GLU A 760 11.18 -0.93 -8.84
CA GLU A 760 11.79 -0.11 -7.80
C GLU A 760 12.40 -1.01 -6.72
N ILE A 761 13.68 -0.82 -6.42
CA ILE A 761 14.35 -1.39 -5.25
C ILE A 761 14.28 -0.37 -4.11
N ILE A 762 13.83 -0.81 -2.94
CA ILE A 762 13.65 0.03 -1.75
C ILE A 762 14.40 -0.65 -0.59
N GLY A 763 15.54 -0.12 -0.18
CA GLY A 763 16.43 -0.75 0.80
C GLY A 763 17.33 0.27 1.49
N LEU A 764 18.61 -0.06 1.62
CA LEU A 764 19.63 0.94 1.95
C LEU A 764 19.73 1.99 0.81
N PRO A 765 20.11 3.25 1.08
CA PRO A 765 20.36 4.27 0.07
C PRO A 765 21.26 3.83 -1.10
N ALA A 766 22.27 3.00 -0.85
CA ALA A 766 23.17 2.44 -1.87
C ALA A 766 22.52 1.35 -2.76
N ASP A 767 21.37 0.82 -2.35
CA ASP A 767 20.59 -0.21 -3.06
C ASP A 767 19.35 0.39 -3.75
N CYS A 768 18.91 1.59 -3.35
CA CYS A 768 17.71 2.24 -3.88
C CYS A 768 17.89 2.67 -5.34
N CYS A 769 17.16 2.04 -6.25
CA CYS A 769 17.23 2.29 -7.68
C CYS A 769 15.91 1.93 -8.40
N LYS A 770 15.72 2.45 -9.62
CA LYS A 770 14.56 2.21 -10.48
C LYS A 770 15.03 1.92 -11.89
N GLU A 771 14.52 0.86 -12.48
CA GLU A 771 14.67 0.52 -13.91
C GLU A 771 13.29 0.24 -14.50
N GLN A 772 13.11 0.41 -15.81
CA GLN A 772 11.83 0.18 -16.47
C GLN A 772 11.98 -0.49 -17.84
N THR A 773 10.94 -1.20 -18.27
CA THR A 773 10.85 -1.74 -19.63
C THR A 773 10.54 -0.66 -20.66
N ARG A 774 10.65 -0.99 -21.95
CA ARG A 774 9.92 -0.26 -23.00
C ARG A 774 8.40 -0.29 -22.79
N VAL A 775 7.72 0.63 -23.45
CA VAL A 775 6.26 0.62 -23.66
C VAL A 775 5.89 -0.43 -24.72
N VAL A 776 4.76 -1.10 -24.53
CA VAL A 776 4.09 -1.89 -25.57
C VAL A 776 2.84 -1.12 -25.98
N ASP A 777 2.69 -0.83 -27.26
CA ASP A 777 1.56 -0.04 -27.75
C ASP A 777 0.28 -0.90 -27.81
N ASP A 778 -0.88 -0.32 -27.45
CA ASP A 778 -2.22 -0.83 -27.76
C ASP A 778 -2.53 -2.28 -27.24
N ASN A 779 -1.96 -2.69 -26.10
CA ASN A 779 -2.18 -4.04 -25.53
C ASN A 779 -2.00 -4.14 -24.00
N GLY A 780 -3.11 -4.11 -23.24
CA GLY A 780 -3.16 -4.52 -21.84
C GLY A 780 -3.47 -6.00 -21.60
N PHE A 781 -4.10 -6.69 -22.55
CA PHE A 781 -4.54 -8.08 -22.38
C PHE A 781 -3.38 -9.08 -22.25
N ASN A 782 -2.38 -8.98 -23.14
CA ASN A 782 -1.22 -9.86 -23.17
C ASN A 782 0.08 -9.21 -23.73
N PRO A 783 0.52 -8.04 -23.18
CA PRO A 783 1.75 -7.39 -23.63
C PRO A 783 2.99 -8.28 -23.44
N VAL A 784 4.01 -8.07 -24.28
CA VAL A 784 5.27 -8.83 -24.26
C VAL A 784 6.47 -7.89 -24.35
N TRP A 785 7.28 -7.87 -23.30
CA TRP A 785 8.48 -7.03 -23.17
C TRP A 785 9.76 -7.84 -23.46
N GLU A 786 9.93 -9.01 -22.84
CA GLU A 786 11.15 -9.83 -22.90
C GLU A 786 12.47 -9.12 -22.51
N GLU A 787 12.40 -8.04 -21.73
CA GLU A 787 13.56 -7.26 -21.29
C GLU A 787 14.15 -7.77 -19.97
N THR A 788 15.42 -7.51 -19.72
CA THR A 788 16.12 -7.98 -18.51
C THR A 788 16.72 -6.81 -17.73
N LEU A 789 16.21 -6.61 -16.51
CA LEU A 789 16.66 -5.58 -15.57
C LEU A 789 17.67 -6.21 -14.58
N SER A 790 18.67 -5.44 -14.14
CA SER A 790 19.80 -5.93 -13.34
C SER A 790 20.09 -4.99 -12.18
N PHE A 791 19.89 -5.46 -10.95
CA PHE A 791 20.10 -4.69 -9.71
C PHE A 791 21.23 -5.30 -8.89
N THR A 792 22.01 -4.47 -8.19
CA THR A 792 23.06 -4.92 -7.25
C THR A 792 22.73 -4.43 -5.85
N LEU A 793 22.74 -5.35 -4.88
CA LEU A 793 22.28 -5.13 -3.51
C LEU A 793 23.41 -5.40 -2.52
N HIS A 794 23.68 -4.44 -1.63
CA HIS A 794 24.67 -4.49 -0.56
C HIS A 794 24.13 -5.15 0.71
N MET A 795 22.83 -4.96 1.01
CA MET A 795 22.13 -5.68 2.09
C MET A 795 20.75 -6.10 1.60
N ALA A 796 20.72 -7.16 0.80
CA ALA A 796 19.50 -7.64 0.17
C ALA A 796 18.44 -8.09 1.19
N GLU A 797 18.84 -8.43 2.41
CA GLU A 797 17.97 -8.84 3.52
C GLU A 797 17.03 -7.73 4.02
N VAL A 798 17.36 -6.43 3.81
CA VAL A 798 16.45 -5.30 4.10
C VAL A 798 15.74 -4.75 2.87
N ALA A 799 16.03 -5.27 1.68
CA ALA A 799 15.50 -4.76 0.42
C ALA A 799 14.07 -5.27 0.15
N LEU A 800 13.20 -4.36 -0.28
CA LEU A 800 11.91 -4.64 -0.89
C LEU A 800 12.02 -4.41 -2.41
N VAL A 801 11.41 -5.28 -3.19
CA VAL A 801 11.31 -5.18 -4.65
C VAL A 801 9.85 -4.88 -4.98
N ARG A 802 9.63 -3.73 -5.63
CA ARG A 802 8.31 -3.19 -5.95
C ARG A 802 8.15 -3.16 -7.47
N PHE A 803 7.21 -3.96 -7.95
CA PHE A 803 6.79 -4.00 -9.35
C PHE A 803 5.62 -3.03 -9.53
N LEU A 804 5.71 -2.14 -10.52
CA LEU A 804 4.73 -1.13 -10.87
C LEU A 804 4.35 -1.30 -12.33
N VAL A 805 3.06 -1.32 -12.64
CA VAL A 805 2.55 -1.25 -14.02
C VAL A 805 1.97 0.14 -14.25
N TRP A 806 2.39 0.76 -15.33
CA TRP A 806 1.96 2.07 -15.78
C TRP A 806 1.43 2.00 -17.22
N ASP A 807 0.41 2.78 -17.51
CA ASP A 807 -0.05 3.11 -18.87
C ASP A 807 0.71 4.36 -19.35
N HIS A 808 1.16 4.40 -20.61
CA HIS A 808 1.87 5.56 -21.16
C HIS A 808 0.95 6.51 -21.93
N ASP A 809 0.61 7.63 -21.29
CA ASP A 809 -0.23 8.65 -21.89
C ASP A 809 0.57 9.66 -22.74
N PRO A 810 0.00 10.13 -23.87
CA PRO A 810 0.49 11.32 -24.57
C PRO A 810 0.57 12.61 -23.71
N ILE A 811 -0.03 12.57 -22.51
CA ILE A 811 -0.07 13.65 -21.52
C ILE A 811 0.79 13.31 -20.26
N GLY A 812 1.20 12.06 -20.05
CA GLY A 812 1.91 11.63 -18.85
C GLY A 812 2.05 10.11 -18.70
N ARG A 813 1.59 9.58 -17.56
CA ARG A 813 1.43 8.14 -17.30
C ARG A 813 0.35 7.93 -16.23
N ASP A 814 -0.51 6.94 -16.44
CA ASP A 814 -1.57 6.57 -15.50
C ASP A 814 -1.21 5.25 -14.77
N PHE A 815 -1.59 5.13 -13.49
CA PHE A 815 -1.25 3.97 -12.67
C PHE A 815 -2.22 2.80 -12.93
N VAL A 816 -1.67 1.63 -13.28
CA VAL A 816 -2.45 0.41 -13.55
C VAL A 816 -2.49 -0.52 -12.34
N GLY A 817 -1.36 -0.75 -11.67
CA GLY A 817 -1.29 -1.65 -10.51
C GLY A 817 0.13 -1.84 -9.96
N GLN A 818 0.24 -2.47 -8.79
CA GLN A 818 1.54 -2.74 -8.14
C GLN A 818 1.58 -4.08 -7.42
N ARG A 819 2.78 -4.60 -7.18
CA ARG A 819 3.04 -5.65 -6.19
C ARG A 819 4.38 -5.40 -5.52
N THR A 820 4.40 -5.36 -4.19
CA THR A 820 5.64 -5.22 -3.39
C THR A 820 5.93 -6.52 -2.65
N VAL A 821 7.17 -7.01 -2.76
CA VAL A 821 7.63 -8.26 -2.12
C VAL A 821 9.02 -8.01 -1.50
N ALA A 822 9.29 -8.50 -0.29
CA ALA A 822 10.64 -8.46 0.26
C ALA A 822 11.58 -9.37 -0.53
N PHE A 823 12.81 -8.93 -0.80
CA PHE A 823 13.80 -9.68 -1.59
C PHE A 823 14.02 -11.11 -1.06
N SER A 824 14.10 -11.25 0.28
CA SER A 824 14.25 -12.55 0.96
C SER A 824 13.12 -13.54 0.65
N SER A 825 11.96 -13.06 0.21
CA SER A 825 10.76 -13.86 -0.11
C SER A 825 10.55 -14.07 -1.61
N LEU A 826 11.48 -13.64 -2.47
CA LEU A 826 11.42 -13.88 -3.92
C LEU A 826 11.85 -15.31 -4.25
N MET A 827 10.97 -16.07 -4.89
CA MET A 827 11.30 -17.37 -5.46
C MET A 827 12.04 -17.22 -6.80
N PRO A 828 13.11 -17.99 -7.06
CA PRO A 828 13.79 -18.00 -8.36
C PRO A 828 12.99 -18.77 -9.42
N GLY A 829 13.41 -18.61 -10.68
CA GLY A 829 12.82 -19.24 -11.85
C GLY A 829 11.67 -18.44 -12.45
N TYR A 830 10.79 -19.12 -13.19
CA TYR A 830 9.65 -18.49 -13.88
C TYR A 830 8.47 -18.33 -12.92
N ARG A 831 8.02 -17.09 -12.71
CA ARG A 831 7.06 -16.74 -11.66
C ARG A 831 5.96 -15.81 -12.16
N HIS A 832 4.77 -15.94 -11.60
CA HIS A 832 3.71 -14.94 -11.72
C HIS A 832 3.75 -13.95 -10.56
N ILE A 833 3.66 -12.67 -10.90
CA ILE A 833 3.53 -11.55 -9.97
C ILE A 833 2.12 -10.98 -10.13
N TYR A 834 1.20 -11.46 -9.30
CA TYR A 834 -0.17 -10.95 -9.23
C TYR A 834 -0.18 -9.55 -8.61
N LEU A 835 -0.97 -8.64 -9.18
CA LEU A 835 -1.06 -7.25 -8.73
C LEU A 835 -2.02 -7.10 -7.54
N GLU A 836 -1.62 -6.34 -6.53
CA GLU A 836 -2.37 -6.20 -5.26
C GLU A 836 -3.71 -5.49 -5.50
N GLY A 837 -4.81 -6.19 -5.19
CA GLY A 837 -6.18 -5.68 -5.36
C GLY A 837 -6.81 -5.90 -6.74
N LEU A 838 -6.12 -6.59 -7.66
CA LEU A 838 -6.64 -6.88 -9.00
C LEU A 838 -6.77 -8.40 -9.22
N THR A 839 -7.97 -8.85 -9.58
CA THR A 839 -8.22 -10.25 -9.98
C THR A 839 -7.60 -10.55 -11.33
N GLU A 840 -7.01 -11.73 -11.50
CA GLU A 840 -6.33 -12.24 -12.72
C GLU A 840 -5.11 -11.46 -13.25
N ALA A 841 -5.02 -10.15 -12.99
CA ALA A 841 -3.97 -9.28 -13.51
C ALA A 841 -2.59 -9.64 -12.94
N SER A 842 -1.63 -10.00 -13.81
CA SER A 842 -0.28 -10.39 -13.39
C SER A 842 0.81 -10.04 -14.41
N ILE A 843 2.06 -10.02 -13.92
CA ILE A 843 3.28 -9.95 -14.72
C ILE A 843 3.96 -11.33 -14.65
N PHE A 844 4.36 -11.88 -15.78
CA PHE A 844 5.20 -13.08 -15.85
C PHE A 844 6.67 -12.67 -15.96
N VAL A 845 7.50 -13.24 -15.10
CA VAL A 845 8.93 -12.92 -15.01
C VAL A 845 9.78 -14.19 -14.90
N HIS A 846 11.07 -14.08 -15.22
CA HIS A 846 12.08 -15.03 -14.75
C HIS A 846 13.06 -14.33 -13.79
N ILE A 847 13.22 -14.90 -12.59
CA ILE A 847 14.03 -14.36 -11.49
C ILE A 847 15.28 -15.22 -11.29
N SER A 848 16.46 -14.60 -11.33
CA SER A 848 17.70 -15.25 -10.92
C SER A 848 18.56 -14.35 -10.04
N VAL A 849 19.09 -14.93 -8.97
CA VAL A 849 19.95 -14.26 -7.99
C VAL A 849 21.36 -14.86 -8.07
N HIS A 850 22.37 -13.99 -8.06
CA HIS A 850 23.79 -14.36 -8.06
C HIS A 850 24.54 -13.66 -6.93
N GLU A 851 25.71 -14.18 -6.56
CA GLU A 851 26.60 -13.54 -5.58
C GLU A 851 27.78 -12.87 -6.30
N ILE A 852 27.97 -11.58 -6.04
CA ILE A 852 29.12 -10.80 -6.48
C ILE A 852 30.07 -10.62 -5.31
N TYR A 853 31.24 -11.22 -5.42
CA TYR A 853 32.39 -10.95 -4.57
C TYR A 853 33.16 -9.76 -5.15
N GLY A 854 33.48 -8.77 -4.32
CA GLY A 854 34.24 -7.59 -4.75
C GLY A 854 35.61 -7.95 -5.35
N LYS A 855 36.16 -7.06 -6.20
CA LYS A 855 37.53 -7.25 -6.72
C LYS A 855 38.53 -7.17 -5.56
N TRP A 856 39.04 -8.32 -5.13
CA TRP A 856 39.95 -8.46 -4.00
C TRP A 856 41.20 -7.59 -4.17
N SER A 857 41.38 -6.61 -3.30
CA SER A 857 42.61 -5.83 -3.17
C SER A 857 43.60 -6.58 -2.27
N PRO A 858 44.75 -7.09 -2.76
CA PRO A 858 45.59 -8.03 -2.00
C PRO A 858 46.37 -7.47 -0.79
N LEU A 859 45.97 -6.32 -0.24
CA LEU A 859 46.79 -5.50 0.68
C LEU A 859 46.19 -5.29 2.08
N ILE A 860 45.05 -5.92 2.41
CA ILE A 860 44.50 -5.92 3.77
C ILE A 860 44.42 -7.37 4.26
N LEU A 861 45.49 -7.82 4.92
CA LEU A 861 45.54 -9.13 5.59
C LEU A 861 46.26 -8.99 6.94
N ASN A 862 45.47 -8.67 7.96
CA ASN A 862 45.83 -8.81 9.37
C ASN A 862 44.84 -9.81 10.01
N PRO A 863 45.26 -11.02 10.40
CA PRO A 863 44.36 -12.00 10.98
C PRO A 863 44.14 -11.72 12.48
N ILE A 864 42.89 -11.70 12.93
CA ILE A 864 42.53 -11.83 14.35
C ILE A 864 42.00 -13.26 14.56
N PRO A 865 42.63 -14.11 15.39
CA PRO A 865 42.23 -15.50 15.55
C PRO A 865 41.24 -15.68 16.71
N SER A 866 39.99 -16.11 16.44
CA SER A 866 39.07 -16.59 17.47
C SER A 866 37.97 -17.52 16.90
N PHE A 867 38.03 -18.80 17.30
CA PHE A 867 36.92 -19.76 17.41
C PHE A 867 35.71 -19.72 16.45
N PHE A 868 35.71 -20.62 15.47
CA PHE A 868 34.64 -21.63 15.31
C PHE A 868 35.18 -22.86 14.54
N PRO A 869 35.05 -24.10 15.06
CA PRO A 869 35.49 -25.31 14.35
C PRO A 869 34.32 -26.03 13.68
N ILE A 870 34.21 -25.94 12.35
CA ILE A 870 33.40 -26.86 11.54
C ILE A 870 34.31 -27.49 10.48
N SER A 871 34.47 -28.81 10.55
CA SER A 871 35.28 -29.59 9.60
C SER A 871 34.41 -30.08 8.45
N PHE A 872 34.77 -29.71 7.22
CA PHE A 872 34.27 -30.37 6.01
C PHE A 872 35.43 -30.68 5.07
N LEU A 873 35.66 -31.97 4.83
CA LEU A 873 36.69 -32.44 3.92
C LEU A 873 36.27 -32.22 2.46
N PHE A 874 36.86 -31.23 1.78
CA PHE A 874 36.86 -31.23 0.33
C PHE A 874 37.93 -32.18 -0.20
N CYS A 875 37.51 -33.39 -0.56
CA CYS A 875 38.40 -34.37 -1.20
C CYS A 875 38.86 -33.84 -2.56
N ARG A 876 40.18 -33.67 -2.74
CA ARG A 876 40.78 -33.35 -4.05
C ARG A 876 40.56 -34.52 -5.00
N PHE A 877 39.80 -34.31 -6.08
CA PHE A 877 39.96 -35.11 -7.30
C PHE A 877 40.31 -34.22 -8.49
N SER A 878 41.34 -34.62 -9.23
CA SER A 878 41.94 -33.85 -10.31
C SER A 878 41.22 -34.11 -11.64
N ARG A 879 40.70 -33.07 -12.29
CA ARG A 879 40.31 -33.15 -13.70
C ARG A 879 41.51 -32.84 -14.60
N ARG A 880 42.21 -33.90 -14.98
CA ARG A 880 43.26 -33.87 -16.01
C ARG A 880 42.59 -33.79 -17.40
N SER A 881 43.19 -33.01 -18.28
CA SER A 881 42.74 -32.74 -19.65
C SER A 881 42.42 -33.98 -20.49
N HIS A 882 41.42 -33.86 -21.36
CA HIS A 882 41.43 -34.38 -22.73
C HIS A 882 40.63 -33.40 -23.63
N TRP A 883 41.17 -33.10 -24.81
CA TRP A 883 40.55 -32.28 -25.86
C TRP A 883 40.81 -32.95 -27.20
N GLY A 884 39.82 -32.98 -28.10
CA GLY A 884 39.95 -33.46 -29.48
C GLY A 884 38.68 -34.14 -30.01
N PHE A 885 38.35 -34.04 -31.31
CA PHE A 885 38.99 -33.22 -32.34
C PHE A 885 38.10 -33.11 -33.61
N PHE A 886 38.21 -31.99 -34.35
CA PHE A 886 37.79 -31.79 -35.77
C PHE A 886 36.27 -31.83 -36.07
N SER A 887 35.73 -31.28 -37.18
CA SER A 887 36.21 -30.51 -38.38
C SER A 887 34.95 -29.87 -39.03
N ARG A 888 34.90 -28.80 -39.85
CA ARG A 888 35.75 -27.72 -40.45
C ARG A 888 34.75 -26.78 -41.17
N SER A 889 35.00 -25.54 -41.61
CA SER A 889 36.00 -24.47 -41.33
C SER A 889 35.21 -23.14 -41.56
N SER A 890 35.58 -21.96 -42.09
CA SER A 890 36.68 -21.27 -42.83
C SER A 890 36.40 -19.75 -42.58
N LYS A 891 37.23 -18.72 -42.75
CA LYS A 891 38.65 -18.35 -43.03
C LYS A 891 38.71 -16.83 -42.59
N SER A 892 39.81 -16.08 -42.44
CA SER A 892 41.26 -16.14 -42.76
C SER A 892 41.98 -15.24 -41.73
N SER A 893 43.20 -15.50 -41.24
CA SER A 893 44.52 -15.18 -41.82
C SER A 893 44.68 -13.68 -42.22
N VAL A 894 45.69 -12.90 -41.78
CA VAL A 894 47.08 -13.21 -41.39
C VAL A 894 47.63 -12.23 -40.30
N GLU A 895 48.54 -12.74 -39.45
CA GLU A 895 49.70 -12.20 -38.69
C GLU A 895 50.09 -10.69 -38.74
N ALA A 896 50.88 -10.09 -37.81
CA ALA A 896 51.35 -10.46 -36.45
C ALA A 896 52.14 -9.27 -35.79
N ASN A 897 52.85 -9.57 -34.69
CA ASN A 897 53.97 -8.87 -34.04
C ASN A 897 53.70 -7.99 -32.79
N SER A 898 54.36 -8.40 -31.71
CA SER A 898 54.63 -7.68 -30.44
C SER A 898 56.07 -7.08 -30.50
N PRO A 899 56.72 -6.56 -29.43
CA PRO A 899 56.31 -6.37 -28.03
C PRO A 899 56.72 -4.98 -27.43
N ALA A 900 56.93 -4.93 -26.10
CA ALA A 900 57.72 -3.96 -25.32
C ALA A 900 57.04 -2.72 -24.67
N ALA A 901 56.60 -2.97 -23.43
CA ALA A 901 56.41 -2.10 -22.26
C ALA A 901 57.05 -0.70 -22.15
N LEU A 902 56.35 0.20 -21.42
CA LEU A 902 56.81 1.10 -20.33
C LEU A 902 55.53 1.57 -19.55
N LYS A 903 55.45 1.53 -18.21
CA LYS A 903 55.72 2.63 -17.23
C LYS A 903 55.21 4.02 -17.68
N THR A 904 54.46 4.83 -16.90
CA THR A 904 54.06 4.80 -15.46
C THR A 904 52.94 5.84 -15.19
N ARG A 905 52.20 5.71 -14.05
CA ARG A 905 51.45 6.75 -13.25
C ARG A 905 50.84 7.98 -13.98
N SER A 906 49.61 8.42 -13.68
CA SER A 906 49.29 9.32 -12.53
C SER A 906 47.94 10.05 -12.75
N ILE A 907 47.46 10.80 -11.73
CA ILE A 907 46.53 11.98 -11.81
C ILE A 907 45.05 11.71 -12.21
N SER A 908 44.03 12.49 -11.79
CA SER A 908 43.64 13.17 -10.54
C SER A 908 42.22 13.76 -10.76
N ASP A 909 41.44 14.01 -9.70
CA ASP A 909 40.28 14.90 -9.77
C ASP A 909 40.68 16.38 -9.93
N HIS A 910 39.90 17.15 -10.74
CA HIS A 910 39.20 18.36 -10.28
C HIS A 910 38.44 19.15 -11.38
N LEU A 911 37.23 19.60 -11.01
CA LEU A 911 36.52 20.82 -11.45
C LEU A 911 36.11 21.03 -12.94
N LEU A 912 34.77 21.01 -13.16
CA LEU A 912 33.96 21.94 -13.99
C LEU A 912 34.21 21.97 -15.53
N ARG A 913 33.24 22.26 -16.40
CA ARG A 913 31.94 22.94 -16.24
C ARG A 913 30.95 22.53 -17.36
N ARG A 914 29.65 22.62 -17.04
CA ARG A 914 28.45 22.52 -17.92
C ARG A 914 28.65 22.88 -19.42
N THR A 915 28.00 22.10 -20.28
CA THR A 915 27.33 22.60 -21.50
C THR A 915 25.89 22.11 -21.54
N ALA A 916 24.94 23.03 -21.74
CA ALA A 916 23.54 22.75 -22.03
C ALA A 916 23.09 23.75 -23.10
N SER A 917 22.49 23.26 -24.18
CA SER A 917 22.31 24.02 -25.42
C SER A 917 20.84 24.32 -25.70
N ALA A 918 20.32 25.42 -25.14
CA ALA A 918 19.02 25.98 -25.51
C ALA A 918 19.23 27.20 -26.45
N PRO A 919 18.58 27.28 -27.63
CA PRO A 919 18.79 28.35 -28.58
C PRO A 919 17.97 29.60 -28.21
N ALA A 920 18.63 30.75 -27.98
CA ALA A 920 17.92 32.00 -27.71
C ALA A 920 18.72 33.28 -28.03
N LYS A 921 18.24 34.05 -29.02
CA LYS A 921 17.77 35.46 -28.89
C LYS A 921 17.62 36.13 -30.27
N GLY A 922 16.82 37.18 -30.34
CA GLY A 922 16.54 37.91 -31.57
C GLY A 922 16.65 39.44 -31.46
N ARG A 923 16.23 40.11 -32.55
CA ARG A 923 16.18 41.57 -32.81
C ARG A 923 17.47 42.28 -33.27
N LYS A 924 17.52 42.46 -34.60
CA LYS A 924 17.71 43.73 -35.34
C LYS A 924 18.96 44.59 -35.09
N LYS A 925 19.69 44.86 -36.17
CA LYS A 925 20.20 46.21 -36.49
C LYS A 925 19.91 46.59 -37.95
N THR A 926 19.95 47.90 -38.20
CA THR A 926 19.57 48.59 -39.44
C THR A 926 20.59 48.36 -40.58
N LYS A 927 20.14 48.42 -41.84
CA LYS A 927 21.01 48.77 -42.98
C LYS A 927 20.61 50.15 -43.49
N LEU A 928 21.56 51.08 -43.49
CA LEU A 928 21.50 52.33 -44.25
C LEU A 928 22.35 52.12 -45.51
N ALA A 929 21.98 52.76 -46.61
CA ALA A 929 22.77 52.79 -47.83
C ALA A 929 23.19 54.23 -48.12
N LEU A 930 24.41 54.42 -48.64
CA LEU A 930 24.78 55.62 -49.38
C LEU A 930 25.29 55.19 -50.76
N THR A 931 24.62 55.73 -51.78
CA THR A 931 25.09 56.17 -53.11
C THR A 931 26.44 55.71 -53.69
N GLU A 932 26.37 55.38 -54.99
CA GLU A 932 27.31 55.80 -56.07
C GLU A 932 28.69 55.10 -56.20
N SER A 933 29.25 54.89 -57.40
CA SER A 933 28.73 55.02 -58.79
C SER A 933 29.56 54.17 -59.78
N MET A 934 29.12 54.11 -61.05
CA MET A 934 29.79 53.56 -62.25
C MET A 934 30.00 52.01 -62.26
N ALA A 935 29.38 51.24 -63.17
CA ALA A 935 29.57 51.12 -64.63
C ALA A 935 30.87 50.35 -64.99
N SER A 936 30.92 49.44 -65.98
CA SER A 936 30.12 49.32 -67.21
C SER A 936 30.20 47.91 -67.88
N ILE A 937 29.48 47.69 -68.99
CA ILE A 937 29.70 46.64 -70.05
C ILE A 937 29.36 45.17 -69.64
N SER A 938 28.63 44.33 -70.41
CA SER A 938 27.72 44.53 -71.57
C SER A 938 26.87 43.26 -71.89
N ASP A 939 25.67 43.48 -72.49
CA ASP A 939 24.87 42.72 -73.50
C ASP A 939 25.32 41.35 -74.11
N PRO A 940 24.47 40.61 -74.88
CA PRO A 940 23.07 40.85 -75.34
C PRO A 940 22.04 39.75 -74.90
N ARG A 941 20.69 39.85 -74.95
CA ARG A 941 19.67 40.38 -75.92
C ARG A 941 19.40 39.44 -77.15
N VAL A 942 18.18 39.16 -77.66
CA VAL A 942 16.76 39.47 -77.26
C VAL A 942 15.69 38.70 -78.10
N CYS A 943 14.37 38.79 -77.75
CA CYS A 943 13.13 38.49 -78.55
C CYS A 943 12.63 37.01 -78.66
N ARG A 944 11.34 36.69 -78.95
CA ARG A 944 10.23 37.43 -79.63
C ARG A 944 8.78 36.96 -79.26
N ASP A 945 7.76 37.60 -79.85
CA ASP A 945 6.29 37.52 -79.61
C ASP A 945 5.51 36.98 -80.88
N PRO A 946 4.21 37.26 -81.18
CA PRO A 946 2.91 36.74 -80.68
C PRO A 946 2.09 35.84 -81.67
N ARG A 947 0.97 35.20 -81.21
CA ARG A 947 -0.42 35.31 -81.79
C ARG A 947 -1.50 34.31 -81.28
N GLY A 948 -2.67 34.84 -80.85
CA GLY A 948 -4.02 34.21 -80.93
C GLY A 948 -4.40 33.11 -79.90
N ARG A 949 -5.69 32.80 -79.63
CA ARG A 949 -6.98 33.41 -80.04
C ARG A 949 -8.17 32.98 -79.13
N TRP A 950 -8.74 33.90 -78.31
CA TRP A 950 -10.14 33.99 -77.78
C TRP A 950 -10.74 32.76 -77.02
N ARG A 951 -11.58 32.85 -75.98
CA ARG A 951 -12.43 33.90 -75.33
C ARG A 951 -12.30 33.74 -73.78
N SER A 952 -12.96 34.41 -72.82
CA SER A 952 -13.84 35.60 -72.67
C SER A 952 -13.89 35.98 -71.16
N GLY A 953 -14.49 37.13 -70.81
CA GLY A 953 -14.83 37.53 -69.41
C GLY A 953 -16.36 37.65 -69.20
N PRO A 954 -16.87 38.50 -68.27
CA PRO A 954 -16.21 39.45 -67.34
C PRO A 954 -16.32 39.03 -65.84
N SER A 955 -15.42 39.43 -64.93
CA SER A 955 -15.34 40.70 -64.16
C SER A 955 -16.57 40.96 -63.26
N SER A 956 -16.45 41.45 -62.00
CA SER A 956 -15.45 42.39 -61.46
C SER A 956 -15.20 42.32 -59.93
N VAL A 957 -14.22 43.09 -59.46
CA VAL A 957 -13.95 43.48 -58.05
C VAL A 957 -13.67 45.00 -58.05
N PRO A 958 -13.88 45.75 -56.95
CA PRO A 958 -12.71 46.46 -56.38
C PRO A 958 -12.72 46.76 -54.86
N LEU A 959 -11.55 46.54 -54.25
CA LEU A 959 -10.81 47.43 -53.32
C LEU A 959 -11.34 47.83 -51.91
N SER A 960 -10.38 47.90 -50.99
CA SER A 960 -10.42 48.46 -49.62
C SER A 960 -10.33 50.00 -49.57
N PRO A 961 -10.46 50.64 -48.39
CA PRO A 961 -9.22 51.07 -47.71
C PRO A 961 -9.21 51.14 -46.15
N THR A 962 -7.99 51.30 -45.63
CA THR A 962 -7.60 52.01 -44.37
C THR A 962 -7.77 51.39 -42.96
N ARG A 963 -6.68 51.57 -42.18
CA ARG A 963 -6.49 51.48 -40.71
C ARG A 963 -6.86 52.87 -40.06
N PRO A 964 -6.72 53.21 -38.74
CA PRO A 964 -5.88 52.54 -37.71
C PRO A 964 -6.22 52.65 -36.18
N ILE A 965 -5.48 51.84 -35.40
CA ILE A 965 -4.85 52.14 -34.08
C ILE A 965 -5.71 52.24 -32.79
N SER A 966 -5.05 51.84 -31.69
CA SER A 966 -5.29 52.14 -30.26
C SER A 966 -6.19 51.25 -29.39
N MET A 967 -5.75 51.15 -28.14
CA MET A 967 -6.22 50.51 -26.90
C MET A 967 -6.04 51.60 -25.79
N PRO A 968 -6.48 51.49 -24.51
CA PRO A 968 -7.16 50.37 -23.84
C PRO A 968 -8.25 50.76 -22.76
N LEU A 969 -8.67 49.73 -22.00
CA LEU A 969 -9.12 49.74 -20.58
C LEU A 969 -10.58 50.05 -20.17
N ASP A 970 -11.11 49.14 -19.33
CA ASP A 970 -12.08 49.21 -18.21
C ASP A 970 -13.26 50.20 -18.26
N ARG A 971 -14.53 49.76 -18.13
CA ARG A 971 -15.10 49.24 -16.86
C ARG A 971 -16.46 48.51 -17.00
N LEU A 972 -16.83 47.80 -15.91
CA LEU A 972 -18.15 47.44 -15.34
C LEU A 972 -19.43 47.77 -16.15
N LEU A 973 -20.34 46.82 -16.44
CA LEU A 973 -21.25 46.02 -15.57
C LEU A 973 -22.57 46.73 -15.20
N GLU A 974 -23.64 45.91 -15.08
CA GLU A 974 -25.04 46.26 -14.72
C GLU A 974 -25.82 47.06 -15.80
N GLY A 975 -27.14 46.85 -16.00
CA GLY A 975 -28.05 45.86 -15.41
C GLY A 975 -29.52 46.05 -15.86
N GLN A 976 -30.43 45.22 -15.30
CA GLN A 976 -31.91 45.22 -15.46
C GLN A 976 -32.45 44.74 -16.83
N LEU A 977 -33.49 43.90 -17.00
CA LEU A 977 -34.68 43.42 -16.25
C LEU A 977 -36.01 44.16 -16.50
N SER A 978 -36.80 43.65 -17.47
CA SER A 978 -38.27 43.45 -17.42
C SER A 978 -38.69 42.63 -18.67
N LEU A 979 -39.41 41.50 -18.53
CA LEU A 979 -40.89 41.33 -18.57
C LEU A 979 -41.54 41.83 -19.90
N CYS A 980 -42.47 41.12 -20.56
CA CYS A 980 -43.31 39.98 -20.13
C CYS A 980 -43.86 39.15 -21.32
N SER A 981 -44.29 37.89 -21.06
CA SER A 981 -45.23 37.07 -21.86
C SER A 981 -44.78 36.62 -23.29
N SER A 982 -45.31 35.57 -23.91
CA SER A 982 -46.01 34.35 -23.44
C SER A 982 -46.18 33.37 -24.63
N GLU A 983 -45.82 32.09 -24.49
CA GLU A 983 -46.67 30.95 -24.91
C GLU A 983 -46.08 29.58 -24.45
N LYS A 984 -46.85 28.48 -24.63
CA LYS A 984 -46.59 27.15 -24.05
C LYS A 984 -46.17 26.13 -25.12
N GLY A 985 -45.11 25.34 -24.88
CA GLY A 985 -44.51 24.47 -25.93
C GLY A 985 -44.01 23.06 -25.55
N SER A 986 -44.08 22.65 -24.27
CA SER A 986 -43.77 21.28 -23.77
C SER A 986 -42.30 20.77 -23.81
N LEU A 987 -42.06 19.69 -23.04
CA LEU A 987 -40.94 18.72 -23.13
C LEU A 987 -39.49 19.20 -22.93
N VAL A 988 -39.11 19.43 -21.66
CA VAL A 988 -37.76 19.12 -21.14
C VAL A 988 -37.88 18.50 -19.74
N GLN A 989 -37.26 17.34 -19.50
CA GLN A 989 -36.44 17.00 -18.32
C GLN A 989 -36.25 15.49 -18.13
N ARG A 990 -34.98 15.06 -17.94
CA ARG A 990 -34.57 14.23 -16.79
C ARG A 990 -33.04 14.20 -16.61
N MET A 991 -32.55 15.17 -15.85
CA MET A 991 -31.29 15.05 -15.09
C MET A 991 -31.57 15.50 -13.65
N HIS A 992 -30.79 14.95 -12.71
CA HIS A 992 -30.83 15.20 -11.27
C HIS A 992 -32.15 14.90 -10.52
N SER A 993 -32.09 13.89 -9.65
CA SER A 993 -32.51 14.05 -8.24
C SER A 993 -31.81 13.01 -7.37
N LEU A 994 -31.34 13.46 -6.21
CA LEU A 994 -30.78 12.61 -5.14
C LEU A 994 -31.06 13.33 -3.81
N ILE A 995 -31.32 12.57 -2.75
CA ILE A 995 -31.50 13.01 -1.35
C ILE A 995 -32.72 13.91 -1.08
N THR A 996 -33.75 13.34 -0.45
CA THR A 996 -34.36 13.93 0.77
C THR A 996 -35.06 12.86 1.61
N LEU A 997 -35.07 13.06 2.93
CA LEU A 997 -35.82 12.27 3.91
C LEU A 997 -37.18 12.95 4.19
N PRO A 998 -38.26 12.21 4.48
CA PRO A 998 -39.45 12.76 5.09
C PRO A 998 -39.44 12.55 6.62
N LEU A 999 -39.61 13.63 7.38
CA LEU A 999 -39.97 13.60 8.78
C LEU A 999 -40.99 14.72 9.01
N LEU A 1000 -42.24 14.37 9.34
CA LEU A 1000 -43.28 15.31 9.76
C LEU A 1000 -44.32 14.55 10.58
N CYS A 1001 -44.55 15.01 11.80
CA CYS A 1001 -45.70 14.60 12.60
C CYS A 1001 -46.84 15.62 12.40
N GLN A 1002 -48.07 15.28 12.79
CA GLN A 1002 -49.24 16.16 12.63
C GLN A 1002 -50.12 16.14 13.88
N GLN A 1003 -50.62 17.33 14.23
CA GLN A 1003 -51.65 17.62 15.24
C GLN A 1003 -51.22 17.40 16.70
N GLU A 1004 -51.57 18.25 17.66
CA GLU A 1004 -52.30 19.55 17.58
C GLU A 1004 -51.37 20.76 17.82
#